data_AF-A0A813PRK4-F1
#
_entry.id   AF-A0A813PRK4-F1
#
_cell.length_a   1.000
_cell.length_b   1.000
_cell.length_c   1.000
_cell.angle_alpha   90.00
_cell.angle_beta   90.00
_cell.angle_gamma   90.00
#
_symmetry.space_group_name_H-M   'P 1'
#
loop_
_entity.id
_entity.type
_entity.pdbx_description
1 polymer ?
#
loop_
_entity_poly.entity_id
_entity_poly.type
_entity_poly.pdbx_seq_one_letter_code
_entity_poly.pdbx_strand_id
1 'polypeptide(L)'
;MFEKVLSFVCCCFPTLTSAPVPIKHKRHSHHNHKTAFTIPCPSSKSCYLSPNIIPCTPTTTNSSQQPLCDESTITSSDDSSALITDSSSQRIPLNSSARVSAMRELIETEQRYVNDLRTVANDFIKPLNNDRVLKDYEIEQLFSNWFNLIACNTVFLSTLQDQVQYKEHLLTFDDDDHACIRTPRSASMSNIARFANAPVKLFVDAELSHRSSTLERLDDNIVPQSSSSSHFSSQMIINESTRIGEILCSYLPYMADSYFQYCNCRRQADKYLQSKISVNKQFRSYLKIFQNKTGGLSLNGFLTKPIQRVTRYPLLIEKILKHTNPNHPDYQFIQQAYECARQLNERINKQICEQENTVRLDWLQCHFSFTTDEDPSDGYLFDELVKFNEHTKFHTQRQLLLHGFMTKMPSGKELLVFLFNDFLLFSTAKTSLNNWQSQLFERKTSLQLKLYRLPLFLTDIITATESVTDQLTFVIVTKIHEKPIVLKTQQTNIRTLWVRAISNAAEELRRIEKLLSTNKSLLAIDDDNEYETKPAVARLILVVQEAHDLMPSIPTLERLRTVNPYCEVTVGSLTLKTPFVKRTANPEWNIPMQFLLHNLAEDTICINLYDNKYFSPDDNIGSASVRLSAILPCSLDKFLTQPPTAFTQTIHLNNGSSLMIKCLVQFF
;
A
#
# COMPACT_ATOMS: atom_id res chain seq x y z
N MET A 1 1.01 14.78 28.22
CA MET A 1 2.34 14.75 27.56
C MET A 1 2.21 13.93 26.26
N PHE A 2 1.35 14.38 25.34
CA PHE A 2 1.07 13.71 24.05
C PHE A 2 0.63 14.72 22.96
N GLU A 3 0.98 16.00 23.13
CA GLU A 3 0.46 17.11 22.29
C GLU A 3 1.56 18.03 21.72
N LYS A 4 2.84 17.62 21.74
CA LYS A 4 3.97 18.48 21.28
C LYS A 4 4.82 17.89 20.15
N VAL A 5 4.34 16.88 19.41
CA VAL A 5 5.12 16.27 18.31
C VAL A 5 4.66 16.72 16.91
N LEU A 6 3.53 17.43 16.78
CA LEU A 6 3.02 17.87 15.46
C LEU A 6 3.52 19.25 14.95
N SER A 7 4.47 19.91 15.63
CA SER A 7 4.87 21.28 15.30
C SER A 7 6.24 21.45 14.61
N PHE A 8 6.88 20.40 14.09
CA PHE A 8 8.28 20.50 13.63
C PHE A 8 8.57 20.25 12.14
N VAL A 9 7.56 20.26 11.25
CA VAL A 9 7.79 20.13 9.79
C VAL A 9 7.39 21.39 8.98
N CYS A 10 6.84 22.42 9.60
CA CYS A 10 6.50 23.69 8.93
C CYS A 10 7.33 24.87 9.46
N CYS A 11 8.57 25.04 8.98
CA CYS A 11 9.28 26.34 9.03
C CYS A 11 10.57 26.26 8.20
N CYS A 12 10.57 26.81 6.98
CA CYS A 12 11.74 27.39 6.30
C CYS A 12 11.30 28.08 5.00
N PHE A 13 10.73 29.28 5.12
CA PHE A 13 10.71 30.29 4.06
C PHE A 13 11.89 31.25 4.28
N PRO A 14 12.54 31.72 3.21
CA PRO A 14 12.95 33.11 3.18
C PRO A 14 12.30 33.83 1.99
N THR A 15 11.61 34.90 2.34
CA THR A 15 11.25 36.03 1.47
C THR A 15 12.50 36.66 0.88
N LEU A 16 12.55 36.89 -0.43
CA LEU A 16 13.39 37.93 -1.04
C LEU A 16 12.78 38.40 -2.37
N THR A 17 13.07 39.66 -2.66
CA THR A 17 12.31 40.66 -3.41
C THR A 17 12.59 40.71 -4.92
N SER A 18 11.70 41.42 -5.61
CA SER A 18 11.54 41.77 -7.04
C SER A 18 12.77 42.09 -7.93
N ALA A 19 12.65 41.61 -9.20
CA ALA A 19 12.93 42.25 -10.52
C ALA A 19 14.40 42.42 -11.05
N PRO A 20 14.64 42.64 -12.37
CA PRO A 20 13.97 42.19 -13.62
C PRO A 20 14.93 41.61 -14.71
N VAL A 21 14.30 41.16 -15.81
CA VAL A 21 14.78 40.55 -17.07
C VAL A 21 15.81 41.41 -17.87
N PRO A 22 16.67 40.79 -18.70
CA PRO A 22 16.67 41.17 -20.13
C PRO A 22 16.74 39.99 -21.14
N ILE A 23 16.11 40.26 -22.28
CA ILE A 23 15.96 39.51 -23.53
C ILE A 23 17.27 39.52 -24.36
N LYS A 24 17.58 38.44 -25.10
CA LYS A 24 18.12 38.51 -26.50
C LYS A 24 18.27 37.15 -27.23
N HIS A 25 17.54 37.07 -28.35
CA HIS A 25 17.82 36.53 -29.70
C HIS A 25 18.58 35.21 -30.00
N LYS A 26 17.85 34.33 -30.73
CA LYS A 26 18.15 33.65 -32.02
C LYS A 26 19.59 33.18 -32.32
N ARG A 27 19.72 31.91 -32.72
CA ARG A 27 20.14 31.51 -34.09
C ARG A 27 19.96 30.02 -34.38
N HIS A 28 19.64 29.75 -35.64
CA HIS A 28 19.47 28.47 -36.34
C HIS A 28 20.79 27.69 -36.50
N SER A 29 20.70 26.37 -36.63
CA SER A 29 21.36 25.64 -37.74
C SER A 29 20.80 24.23 -37.95
N HIS A 30 20.49 23.92 -39.21
CA HIS A 30 20.20 22.61 -39.78
C HIS A 30 21.39 21.63 -39.68
N HIS A 31 21.12 20.31 -39.58
CA HIS A 31 21.41 19.36 -40.67
C HIS A 31 21.00 17.90 -40.38
N ASN A 32 20.17 17.37 -41.28
CA ASN A 32 20.34 16.14 -42.07
C ASN A 32 20.57 14.74 -41.46
N HIS A 33 19.55 13.90 -41.70
CA HIS A 33 19.55 12.70 -42.56
C HIS A 33 19.58 11.27 -41.96
N LYS A 34 18.56 10.51 -42.43
CA LYS A 34 18.58 9.14 -43.02
C LYS A 34 18.47 7.96 -42.05
N THR A 35 17.28 7.36 -41.92
CA THR A 35 16.67 6.24 -42.71
C THR A 35 17.20 4.85 -42.35
N ALA A 36 16.32 3.94 -41.91
CA ALA A 36 16.25 2.56 -42.42
C ALA A 36 15.19 1.68 -41.72
N PHE A 37 14.24 1.21 -42.55
CA PHE A 37 13.69 -0.15 -42.68
C PHE A 37 12.72 -0.79 -41.66
N THR A 38 11.64 -1.29 -42.26
CA THR A 38 10.51 -2.07 -41.74
C THR A 38 10.48 -3.40 -42.52
N ILE A 39 10.27 -4.57 -41.88
CA ILE A 39 9.58 -5.77 -42.45
C ILE A 39 8.95 -6.61 -41.29
N PRO A 40 7.79 -7.30 -41.46
CA PRO A 40 6.88 -7.76 -40.39
C PRO A 40 6.57 -9.30 -40.31
N CYS A 41 5.66 -9.66 -39.36
CA CYS A 41 4.77 -10.86 -39.25
C CYS A 41 5.30 -12.17 -38.58
N PRO A 42 4.45 -13.19 -38.20
CA PRO A 42 3.02 -13.23 -37.78
C PRO A 42 2.63 -14.21 -36.61
N SER A 43 1.44 -13.98 -36.02
CA SER A 43 0.36 -14.84 -35.45
C SER A 43 0.51 -16.24 -34.77
N SER A 44 -0.18 -16.34 -33.60
CA SER A 44 -1.16 -17.36 -33.12
C SER A 44 -0.75 -18.57 -32.22
N LYS A 45 -1.28 -18.63 -30.99
CA LYS A 45 -2.25 -19.65 -30.45
C LYS A 45 -2.57 -19.45 -28.95
N SER A 46 -3.79 -19.83 -28.56
CA SER A 46 -4.53 -19.57 -27.31
C SER A 46 -4.22 -20.50 -26.13
N CYS A 47 -4.44 -20.04 -24.89
CA CYS A 47 -5.01 -20.81 -23.77
C CYS A 47 -5.64 -19.88 -22.71
N TYR A 48 -6.76 -20.33 -22.11
CA TYR A 48 -7.64 -19.62 -21.18
C TYR A 48 -7.35 -19.98 -19.70
N LEU A 49 -7.50 -19.00 -18.78
CA LEU A 49 -8.19 -19.02 -17.45
C LEU A 49 -7.47 -18.27 -16.30
N SER A 50 -8.22 -17.28 -15.76
CA SER A 50 -8.28 -16.73 -14.37
C SER A 50 -7.99 -15.21 -14.23
N PRO A 51 -8.71 -14.49 -13.33
CA PRO A 51 -9.29 -13.18 -13.66
C PRO A 51 -8.46 -11.95 -13.23
N ASN A 52 -8.31 -11.04 -14.20
CA ASN A 52 -8.19 -9.58 -14.13
C ASN A 52 -7.71 -8.93 -12.81
N ILE A 53 -6.39 -8.90 -12.63
CA ILE A 53 -5.70 -7.79 -11.98
C ILE A 53 -5.41 -6.75 -13.08
N ILE A 54 -5.93 -5.53 -12.93
CA ILE A 54 -5.58 -4.41 -13.81
C ILE A 54 -4.07 -4.14 -13.63
N PRO A 55 -3.22 -4.30 -14.67
CA PRO A 55 -1.82 -3.99 -14.55
C PRO A 55 -1.64 -2.47 -14.40
N CYS A 56 -0.84 -2.04 -13.44
CA CYS A 56 -0.37 -0.67 -13.31
C CYS A 56 0.16 -0.18 -14.67
N THR A 57 -0.39 0.92 -15.17
CA THR A 57 -0.13 1.39 -16.54
C THR A 57 1.32 1.88 -16.73
N PRO A 58 1.90 1.67 -17.92
CA PRO A 58 3.26 2.09 -18.26
C PRO A 58 3.33 3.59 -18.60
N THR A 59 4.31 4.30 -18.05
CA THR A 59 4.69 5.66 -18.45
C THR A 59 5.43 5.65 -19.79
N THR A 60 5.00 6.50 -20.73
CA THR A 60 5.66 6.73 -22.02
C THR A 60 6.97 7.51 -21.86
N THR A 61 8.07 6.79 -22.15
CA THR A 61 9.37 7.20 -22.72
C THR A 61 10.07 8.48 -22.24
N ASN A 62 11.08 8.30 -21.38
CA ASN A 62 12.45 8.76 -21.67
C ASN A 62 13.45 7.73 -21.12
N SER A 63 14.54 7.53 -21.86
CA SER A 63 15.54 6.47 -21.73
C SER A 63 16.07 6.23 -20.31
N SER A 64 16.28 4.94 -19.99
CA SER A 64 16.81 4.36 -18.73
C SER A 64 15.77 4.09 -17.63
N GLN A 65 14.68 3.38 -17.96
CA GLN A 65 13.77 2.80 -16.96
C GLN A 65 13.39 1.39 -17.42
N GLN A 66 13.87 0.36 -16.72
CA GLN A 66 13.31 -1.00 -16.79
C GLN A 66 12.25 -1.15 -15.69
N PRO A 67 11.10 -1.80 -15.98
CA PRO A 67 10.17 -2.22 -14.94
C PRO A 67 10.81 -3.34 -14.12
N LEU A 68 10.70 -3.28 -12.79
CA LEU A 68 10.85 -4.51 -11.99
C LEU A 68 9.56 -5.32 -12.19
N CYS A 69 9.76 -6.61 -12.48
CA CYS A 69 8.77 -7.66 -12.74
C CYS A 69 8.45 -7.90 -14.23
N ASP A 70 9.42 -8.49 -14.95
CA ASP A 70 9.13 -9.46 -16.02
C ASP A 70 9.55 -10.85 -15.52
N GLU A 71 8.60 -11.78 -15.49
CA GLU A 71 8.74 -13.16 -15.00
C GLU A 71 9.48 -14.09 -15.98
N SER A 72 10.28 -13.55 -16.88
CA SER A 72 10.97 -14.32 -17.91
C SER A 72 12.27 -13.66 -18.36
N THR A 73 13.26 -13.55 -17.48
CA THR A 73 14.69 -13.51 -17.84
C THR A 73 15.52 -14.00 -16.66
N ILE A 74 15.44 -15.30 -16.36
CA ILE A 74 16.53 -16.00 -15.69
C ILE A 74 17.46 -16.47 -16.81
N THR A 75 18.26 -15.55 -17.36
CA THR A 75 19.45 -15.95 -18.11
C THR A 75 20.57 -16.10 -17.09
N SER A 76 21.00 -17.35 -16.96
CA SER A 76 22.22 -17.80 -16.32
C SER A 76 23.41 -16.93 -16.74
N SER A 77 23.99 -16.21 -15.79
CA SER A 77 25.37 -15.76 -15.87
C SER A 77 25.93 -15.80 -14.45
N ASP A 78 26.29 -17.00 -14.02
CA ASP A 78 27.41 -17.23 -13.13
C ASP A 78 27.97 -18.61 -13.51
N ASP A 79 29.10 -18.56 -14.21
CA ASP A 79 29.91 -19.69 -14.63
C ASP A 79 30.53 -20.35 -13.40
N SER A 80 30.12 -21.57 -13.11
CA SER A 80 30.84 -22.48 -12.22
C SER A 80 30.65 -23.91 -12.73
N SER A 81 31.10 -24.13 -13.96
CA SER A 81 31.32 -25.46 -14.51
C SER A 81 32.57 -25.45 -15.39
N ALA A 82 33.74 -25.41 -14.76
CA ALA A 82 34.98 -25.80 -15.41
C ALA A 82 35.14 -27.33 -15.29
N LEU A 83 35.15 -28.00 -16.44
CA LEU A 83 35.51 -29.40 -16.59
C LEU A 83 36.95 -29.63 -16.15
N ILE A 84 37.16 -30.38 -15.07
CA ILE A 84 38.41 -31.08 -14.81
C ILE A 84 38.09 -32.57 -14.95
N THR A 85 38.51 -33.15 -16.07
CA THR A 85 38.70 -34.59 -16.19
C THR A 85 39.97 -34.94 -15.43
N ASP A 86 39.84 -35.49 -14.22
CA ASP A 86 40.94 -36.21 -13.61
C ASP A 86 40.46 -37.54 -13.04
N SER A 87 40.99 -38.59 -13.65
CA SER A 87 40.75 -39.98 -13.33
C SER A 87 41.66 -40.39 -12.16
N SER A 88 41.15 -40.29 -10.94
CA SER A 88 41.73 -41.01 -9.80
C SER A 88 40.68 -41.28 -8.71
N SER A 89 40.39 -42.56 -8.52
CA SER A 89 39.42 -43.09 -7.57
C SER A 89 39.88 -42.88 -6.12
N GLN A 90 39.34 -41.86 -5.43
CA GLN A 90 39.32 -41.78 -3.97
C GLN A 90 37.92 -41.46 -3.46
N ARG A 91 37.51 -42.16 -2.39
CA ARG A 91 36.13 -42.43 -1.96
C ARG A 91 35.35 -41.17 -1.55
N ILE A 92 34.22 -40.92 -2.21
CA ILE A 92 33.19 -39.93 -1.87
C ILE A 92 32.22 -40.55 -0.84
N PRO A 93 31.78 -39.87 0.24
CA PRO A 93 30.78 -40.41 1.17
C PRO A 93 29.39 -40.48 0.54
N LEU A 94 28.65 -41.55 0.83
CA LEU A 94 27.29 -41.82 0.35
C LEU A 94 26.27 -40.73 0.76
N ASN A 95 25.31 -40.45 -0.14
CA ASN A 95 24.03 -39.72 0.05
C ASN A 95 24.08 -38.22 0.39
N SER A 96 23.91 -37.36 -0.62
CA SER A 96 23.20 -36.09 -0.44
C SER A 96 21.95 -36.10 -1.30
N SER A 97 20.77 -36.40 -0.73
CA SER A 97 19.54 -36.29 -1.51
C SER A 97 19.29 -34.83 -1.91
N ALA A 98 18.47 -34.65 -2.94
CA ALA A 98 18.12 -33.32 -3.45
C ALA A 98 17.53 -32.39 -2.37
N ARG A 99 16.89 -32.94 -1.33
CA ARG A 99 16.40 -32.18 -0.17
C ARG A 99 17.54 -31.55 0.62
N VAL A 100 18.57 -32.32 0.94
CA VAL A 100 19.77 -31.86 1.67
C VAL A 100 20.52 -30.79 0.89
N SER A 101 20.65 -30.96 -0.44
CA SER A 101 21.25 -29.96 -1.32
C SER A 101 20.46 -28.65 -1.33
N ALA A 102 19.12 -28.72 -1.41
CA ALA A 102 18.26 -27.53 -1.37
C ALA A 102 18.34 -26.79 -0.02
N MET A 103 18.39 -27.51 1.11
CA MET A 103 18.57 -26.90 2.44
C MET A 103 19.95 -26.23 2.58
N ARG A 104 21.01 -26.87 2.10
CA ARG A 104 22.36 -26.27 2.06
C ARG A 104 22.38 -24.98 1.25
N GLU A 105 21.79 -25.01 0.05
CA GLU A 105 21.70 -23.83 -0.80
C GLU A 105 21.01 -22.66 -0.10
N LEU A 106 19.89 -22.89 0.59
CA LEU A 106 19.20 -21.84 1.34
C LEU A 106 20.11 -21.18 2.39
N ILE A 107 20.80 -21.98 3.22
CA ILE A 107 21.62 -21.48 4.32
C ILE A 107 22.92 -20.84 3.81
N GLU A 108 23.59 -21.46 2.84
CA GLU A 108 24.82 -20.90 2.26
C GLU A 108 24.55 -19.59 1.50
N THR A 109 23.43 -19.51 0.77
CA THR A 109 23.03 -18.26 0.11
C THR A 109 22.61 -17.20 1.12
N GLU A 110 22.05 -17.58 2.28
CA GLU A 110 21.74 -16.67 3.38
C GLU A 110 23.02 -16.12 4.02
N GLN A 111 23.99 -16.99 4.30
CA GLN A 111 25.31 -16.58 4.82
C GLN A 111 25.98 -15.58 3.88
N ARG A 112 25.99 -15.88 2.57
CA ARG A 112 26.53 -14.97 1.56
C ARG A 112 25.79 -13.64 1.53
N TYR A 113 24.46 -13.67 1.62
CA TYR A 113 23.66 -12.45 1.66
C TYR A 113 23.93 -11.60 2.90
N VAL A 114 23.97 -12.19 4.11
CA VAL A 114 24.32 -11.48 5.35
C VAL A 114 25.72 -10.89 5.27
N ASN A 115 26.68 -11.64 4.71
CA ASN A 115 28.04 -11.14 4.49
C ASN A 115 28.05 -9.94 3.53
N ASP A 116 27.33 -10.00 2.42
CA ASP A 116 27.19 -8.89 1.47
C ASP A 116 26.62 -7.63 2.15
N LEU A 117 25.62 -7.79 3.03
CA LEU A 117 25.06 -6.67 3.78
C LEU A 117 26.09 -6.05 4.74
N ARG A 118 26.87 -6.90 5.44
CA ARG A 118 27.93 -6.48 6.35
C ARG A 118 29.08 -5.80 5.62
N THR A 119 29.44 -6.26 4.42
CA THR A 119 30.46 -5.63 3.56
C THR A 119 30.07 -4.19 3.24
N VAL A 120 28.83 -3.92 2.84
CA VAL A 120 28.38 -2.52 2.63
C VAL A 120 28.46 -1.70 3.92
N ALA A 121 28.05 -2.27 5.06
CA ALA A 121 28.11 -1.55 6.33
C ALA A 121 29.55 -1.22 6.76
N ASN A 122 30.45 -2.20 6.71
CA ASN A 122 31.81 -2.10 7.23
C ASN A 122 32.76 -1.41 6.26
N ASP A 123 32.66 -1.71 4.97
CA ASP A 123 33.63 -1.24 3.97
C ASP A 123 33.15 -0.01 3.20
N PHE A 124 31.90 0.40 3.37
CA PHE A 124 31.35 1.60 2.73
C PHE A 124 30.74 2.59 3.71
N ILE A 125 29.72 2.19 4.48
CA ILE A 125 28.97 3.13 5.34
C ILE A 125 29.85 3.66 6.48
N LYS A 126 30.52 2.78 7.24
CA LYS A 126 31.38 3.17 8.37
C LYS A 126 32.52 4.12 7.94
N PRO A 127 33.32 3.83 6.89
CA PRO A 127 34.36 4.75 6.43
C PRO A 127 33.82 6.12 6.01
N LEU A 128 32.71 6.16 5.26
CA LEU A 128 32.10 7.43 4.84
C LEU A 128 31.63 8.27 6.03
N ASN A 129 31.12 7.62 7.09
CA ASN A 129 30.66 8.32 8.28
C ASN A 129 31.83 8.81 9.15
N ASN A 130 32.83 7.95 9.37
CA ASN A 130 34.02 8.28 10.16
C ASN A 130 34.78 9.47 9.56
N ASP A 131 34.93 9.47 8.24
CA ASP A 131 35.58 10.56 7.49
C ASP A 131 34.65 11.77 7.26
N ARG A 132 33.40 11.71 7.74
CA ARG A 132 32.36 12.74 7.59
C ARG A 132 32.14 13.17 6.14
N VAL A 133 32.31 12.24 5.19
CA VAL A 133 32.04 12.47 3.75
C VAL A 133 30.55 12.69 3.52
N LEU A 134 29.73 12.01 4.31
CA LEU A 134 28.28 12.14 4.36
C LEU A 134 27.85 12.46 5.80
N LYS A 135 26.78 13.25 5.93
CA LYS A 135 26.11 13.47 7.23
C LYS A 135 25.16 12.31 7.55
N ASP A 136 24.78 12.15 8.81
CA ASP A 136 23.87 11.08 9.25
C ASP A 136 22.57 11.03 8.44
N TYR A 137 21.93 12.17 8.19
CA TYR A 137 20.71 12.21 7.37
C TYR A 137 20.96 11.77 5.91
N GLU A 138 22.16 11.97 5.37
CA GLU A 138 22.51 11.58 4.00
C GLU A 138 22.73 10.07 3.91
N ILE A 139 23.28 9.48 4.98
CA ILE A 139 23.39 8.03 5.15
C ILE A 139 21.98 7.43 5.25
N GLU A 140 21.10 7.98 6.08
CA GLU A 140 19.71 7.52 6.17
C GLU A 140 18.97 7.60 4.83
N GLN A 141 19.16 8.68 4.05
CA GLN A 141 18.55 8.82 2.72
C GLN A 141 19.07 7.80 1.69
N LEU A 142 20.33 7.38 1.78
CA LEU A 142 20.93 6.42 0.85
C LEU A 142 20.67 4.97 1.22
N PHE A 143 20.75 4.66 2.51
CA PHE A 143 20.77 3.28 3.00
C PHE A 143 19.49 2.90 3.75
N SER A 144 18.60 3.85 4.04
CA SER A 144 17.35 3.60 4.77
C SER A 144 17.62 2.85 6.08
N ASN A 145 16.94 1.73 6.29
CA ASN A 145 17.06 0.84 7.44
C ASN A 145 18.03 -0.34 7.21
N TRP A 146 19.13 -0.13 6.47
CA TRP A 146 20.12 -1.18 6.14
C TRP A 146 20.57 -2.01 7.36
N PHE A 147 20.78 -1.38 8.51
CA PHE A 147 21.18 -2.08 9.74
C PHE A 147 20.09 -2.99 10.30
N ASN A 148 18.81 -2.64 10.11
CA ASN A 148 17.70 -3.53 10.50
C ASN A 148 17.67 -4.77 9.62
N LEU A 149 17.97 -4.64 8.32
CA LEU A 149 18.13 -5.79 7.42
C LEU A 149 19.26 -6.70 7.87
N ILE A 150 20.42 -6.14 8.27
CA ILE A 150 21.52 -6.95 8.81
C ILE A 150 21.06 -7.69 10.07
N ALA A 151 20.40 -6.99 11.00
CA ALA A 151 19.96 -7.56 12.26
C ALA A 151 18.98 -8.73 12.05
N CYS A 152 17.89 -8.53 11.31
CA CYS A 152 16.88 -9.57 11.15
C CYS A 152 17.41 -10.80 10.39
N ASN A 153 18.21 -10.60 9.34
CA ASN A 153 18.80 -11.71 8.59
C ASN A 153 19.93 -12.41 9.35
N THR A 154 20.69 -11.71 10.20
CA THR A 154 21.68 -12.34 11.10
C THR A 154 21.01 -13.28 12.09
N VAL A 155 19.91 -12.84 12.73
CA VAL A 155 19.19 -13.70 13.69
C VAL A 155 18.58 -14.91 12.99
N PHE A 156 18.03 -14.72 11.78
CA PHE A 156 17.51 -15.83 10.99
C PHE A 156 18.59 -16.85 10.63
N LEU A 157 19.73 -16.36 10.14
CA LEU A 157 20.89 -17.19 9.80
C LEU A 157 21.43 -17.95 11.01
N SER A 158 21.61 -17.28 12.16
CA SER A 158 22.11 -17.94 13.37
C SER A 158 21.18 -19.05 13.82
N THR A 159 19.86 -18.81 13.78
CA THR A 159 18.85 -19.81 14.17
C THR A 159 18.85 -21.01 13.22
N LEU A 160 19.06 -20.80 11.92
CA LEU A 160 19.24 -21.88 10.94
C LEU A 160 20.54 -22.67 11.19
N GLN A 161 21.63 -21.98 11.50
CA GLN A 161 22.95 -22.56 11.78
C GLN A 161 22.94 -23.39 13.07
N ASP A 162 22.26 -22.94 14.11
CA ASP A 162 22.09 -23.65 15.37
C ASP A 162 21.37 -24.99 15.17
N GLN A 163 20.32 -25.01 14.32
CA GLN A 163 19.61 -26.26 13.99
C GLN A 163 20.46 -27.28 13.26
N VAL A 164 21.45 -26.84 12.48
CA VAL A 164 22.33 -27.73 11.69
C VAL A 164 23.68 -27.96 12.36
N GLN A 165 23.79 -27.61 13.66
CA GLN A 165 24.99 -27.74 14.48
C GLN A 165 26.24 -27.18 13.80
N TYR A 166 26.11 -25.98 13.24
CA TYR A 166 27.22 -25.31 12.58
C TYR A 166 28.35 -25.03 13.60
N LYS A 167 29.59 -25.47 13.29
CA LYS A 167 30.78 -25.13 14.07
C LYS A 167 31.63 -24.15 13.27
N GLU A 168 31.67 -22.91 13.72
CA GLU A 168 32.64 -21.92 13.25
C GLU A 168 33.97 -22.15 14.00
N HIS A 169 35.10 -22.21 13.29
CA HIS A 169 36.40 -22.18 13.95
C HIS A 169 36.61 -20.77 14.50
N LEU A 170 36.65 -20.62 15.84
CA LEU A 170 37.10 -19.38 16.48
C LEU A 170 38.52 -19.06 16.00
N LEU A 171 38.65 -18.08 15.10
CA LEU A 171 39.82 -17.23 15.08
C LEU A 171 39.63 -16.25 16.24
N THR A 172 40.58 -16.24 17.18
CA THR A 172 40.68 -15.23 18.22
C THR A 172 40.70 -13.86 17.55
N PHE A 173 39.63 -13.09 17.70
CA PHE A 173 39.64 -11.66 17.36
C PHE A 173 40.37 -10.94 18.51
N ASP A 174 41.37 -10.13 18.17
CA ASP A 174 42.04 -9.26 19.12
C ASP A 174 41.01 -8.30 19.78
N ASP A 175 41.04 -8.23 21.11
CA ASP A 175 40.06 -7.59 22.00
C ASP A 175 39.98 -6.03 21.93
N ASP A 176 40.43 -5.36 20.87
CA ASP A 176 40.60 -3.90 20.87
C ASP A 176 39.57 -3.06 20.06
N ASP A 177 38.59 -3.67 19.38
CA ASP A 177 37.65 -2.93 18.49
C ASP A 177 36.24 -2.70 19.08
N HIS A 178 36.17 -2.09 20.28
CA HIS A 178 34.92 -1.57 20.85
C HIS A 178 34.95 -0.04 21.04
N ALA A 179 34.98 0.69 19.91
CA ALA A 179 34.55 2.08 19.89
C ALA A 179 33.01 2.16 19.98
N CYS A 180 32.48 2.67 21.10
CA CYS A 180 31.06 2.97 21.26
C CYS A 180 30.54 3.90 20.14
N ILE A 181 29.67 3.39 19.26
CA ILE A 181 28.92 4.24 18.33
C ILE A 181 27.51 4.46 18.92
N ARG A 182 27.22 5.72 19.27
CA ARG A 182 25.88 6.16 19.69
C ARG A 182 24.91 5.99 18.53
N THR A 183 23.90 5.15 18.70
CA THR A 183 22.71 5.15 17.85
C THR A 183 21.95 6.47 18.05
N PRO A 184 21.28 7.02 17.01
CA PRO A 184 20.30 8.08 17.21
C PRO A 184 19.25 7.63 18.25
N ARG A 185 18.83 8.54 19.14
CA ARG A 185 17.90 8.24 20.27
C ARG A 185 16.59 7.54 19.87
N SER A 186 16.23 7.51 18.59
CA SER A 186 15.05 6.81 18.06
C SER A 186 15.24 5.29 17.87
N ALA A 187 16.48 4.78 17.91
CA ALA A 187 16.81 3.37 17.68
C ALA A 187 17.40 2.72 18.94
N SER A 188 16.65 2.74 20.05
CA SER A 188 17.05 2.01 21.26
C SER A 188 16.91 0.50 21.05
N MET A 189 18.01 -0.25 21.10
CA MET A 189 18.03 -1.72 21.05
C MET A 189 17.20 -2.36 22.18
N SER A 190 16.86 -1.61 23.24
CA SER A 190 15.97 -2.03 24.32
C SER A 190 14.52 -2.30 23.86
N ASN A 191 14.10 -1.69 22.74
CA ASN A 191 12.75 -1.92 22.20
C ASN A 191 12.67 -3.23 21.39
N ILE A 192 13.80 -3.77 20.91
CA ILE A 192 13.83 -5.01 20.13
C ILE A 192 13.76 -6.24 21.05
N ALA A 193 14.37 -6.19 22.23
CA ALA A 193 14.36 -7.28 23.20
C ALA A 193 13.02 -7.46 23.95
N ARG A 194 12.22 -6.40 24.10
CA ARG A 194 10.97 -6.44 24.90
C ARG A 194 9.79 -7.12 24.20
N PHE A 195 9.76 -7.19 22.87
CA PHE A 195 8.60 -7.71 22.12
C PHE A 195 8.78 -9.13 21.59
N ALA A 196 9.96 -9.74 21.73
CA ALA A 196 10.27 -11.01 21.08
C ALA A 196 9.88 -12.27 21.87
N ASN A 197 9.51 -12.20 23.16
CA ASN A 197 9.26 -13.37 24.02
C ASN A 197 10.27 -14.53 23.85
N ALA A 198 11.49 -14.23 23.40
CA ALA A 198 12.61 -15.15 23.39
C ALA A 198 13.13 -15.23 24.84
N PRO A 199 13.49 -16.42 25.35
CA PRO A 199 13.97 -16.55 26.72
C PRO A 199 15.14 -15.60 26.95
N VAL A 200 14.96 -14.69 27.91
CA VAL A 200 15.90 -13.65 28.39
C VAL A 200 17.30 -14.20 28.71
N LYS A 201 17.45 -15.53 28.80
CA LYS A 201 18.68 -16.24 29.11
C LYS A 201 19.77 -16.12 28.03
N LEU A 202 19.45 -15.81 26.77
CA LEU A 202 20.46 -15.56 25.72
C LEU A 202 21.00 -14.11 25.71
N PHE A 203 20.44 -13.21 26.52
CA PHE A 203 20.81 -11.79 26.52
C PHE A 203 21.57 -11.34 27.78
N VAL A 204 21.67 -12.18 28.82
CA VAL A 204 22.30 -11.82 30.11
C VAL A 204 23.70 -12.46 30.29
N ASP A 205 24.02 -13.53 29.56
CA ASP A 205 25.31 -14.22 29.69
C ASP A 205 26.47 -13.51 28.96
N ALA A 206 26.19 -12.44 28.20
CA ALA A 206 27.21 -11.58 27.59
C ALA A 206 27.71 -10.45 28.51
N GLU A 207 27.09 -10.23 29.68
CA GLU A 207 27.40 -9.07 30.53
C GLU A 207 27.92 -9.47 31.94
N LEU A 208 27.86 -10.75 32.31
CA LEU A 208 28.24 -11.23 33.67
C LEU A 208 29.53 -12.05 33.76
N SER A 209 30.24 -12.32 32.66
CA SER A 209 31.57 -12.96 32.72
C SER A 209 32.71 -11.99 33.11
N HIS A 210 32.43 -10.69 33.27
CA HIS A 210 33.46 -9.64 33.43
C HIS A 210 33.89 -9.32 34.87
N ARG A 211 33.59 -10.15 35.88
CA ARG A 211 34.08 -9.93 37.25
C ARG A 211 34.45 -11.21 38.00
N SER A 212 35.52 -11.87 37.57
CA SER A 212 36.51 -12.50 38.48
C SER A 212 37.54 -13.28 37.69
N SER A 213 38.78 -12.81 37.66
CA SER A 213 39.91 -13.63 38.11
C SER A 213 41.20 -12.80 38.03
N THR A 214 41.74 -12.57 39.21
CA THR A 214 43.04 -12.02 39.55
C THR A 214 44.17 -12.77 38.84
N LEU A 215 45.26 -12.04 38.57
CA LEU A 215 46.54 -12.55 38.09
C LEU A 215 47.02 -13.80 38.85
N GLU A 216 47.56 -14.77 38.11
CA GLU A 216 48.80 -15.45 38.49
C GLU A 216 49.55 -15.95 37.24
N ARG A 217 50.82 -15.57 37.15
CA ARG A 217 51.81 -15.94 36.12
C ARG A 217 52.38 -17.31 36.44
N LEU A 218 52.61 -18.17 35.44
CA LEU A 218 53.71 -19.16 35.45
C LEU A 218 54.21 -19.46 34.01
N ASP A 219 55.50 -19.76 33.95
CA ASP A 219 56.43 -19.68 32.82
C ASP A 219 56.39 -20.81 31.77
N ASP A 220 56.87 -20.43 30.56
CA ASP A 220 57.78 -21.09 29.61
C ASP A 220 57.72 -22.59 29.22
N ASN A 221 57.83 -22.76 27.89
CA ASN A 221 58.52 -23.80 27.12
C ASN A 221 57.97 -25.23 27.12
N ILE A 222 57.38 -25.64 25.98
CA ILE A 222 57.68 -26.88 25.24
C ILE A 222 57.16 -26.74 23.79
N VAL A 223 58.06 -26.88 22.82
CA VAL A 223 57.76 -27.10 21.39
C VAL A 223 57.57 -28.61 21.17
N PRO A 224 56.58 -29.03 20.36
CA PRO A 224 56.86 -30.11 19.41
C PRO A 224 56.38 -29.83 17.98
N GLN A 225 56.94 -30.66 17.11
CA GLN A 225 57.17 -30.47 15.69
C GLN A 225 55.95 -30.61 14.77
N SER A 226 56.15 -30.08 13.58
CA SER A 226 55.38 -30.21 12.33
C SER A 226 54.81 -31.60 12.03
N SER A 227 53.51 -31.66 11.75
CA SER A 227 52.91 -32.62 10.83
C SER A 227 51.56 -32.15 10.29
N SER A 228 51.49 -32.00 8.95
CA SER A 228 50.31 -32.02 8.07
C SER A 228 49.13 -31.08 8.38
N SER A 229 49.12 -29.93 7.71
CA SER A 229 47.93 -29.08 7.52
C SER A 229 46.93 -29.77 6.58
N SER A 230 46.03 -30.58 7.12
CA SER A 230 44.79 -30.95 6.42
C SER A 230 43.81 -29.79 6.52
N HIS A 231 43.43 -29.20 5.37
CA HIS A 231 42.32 -28.27 5.25
C HIS A 231 41.02 -28.91 5.77
N PHE A 232 40.63 -28.62 7.01
CA PHE A 232 39.32 -28.98 7.54
C PHE A 232 38.32 -27.88 7.15
N SER A 233 37.44 -28.18 6.17
CA SER A 233 36.31 -27.30 5.81
C SER A 233 35.27 -27.26 6.94
N SER A 234 34.71 -26.07 7.20
CA SER A 234 33.54 -25.87 8.06
C SER A 234 32.41 -26.82 7.64
N GLN A 235 32.00 -27.75 8.51
CA GLN A 235 31.07 -28.82 8.13
C GLN A 235 29.70 -28.62 8.78
N MET A 236 28.69 -28.34 7.94
CA MET A 236 27.28 -28.32 8.35
C MET A 236 26.72 -29.74 8.46
N ILE A 237 26.03 -30.06 9.56
CA ILE A 237 25.40 -31.38 9.75
C ILE A 237 23.94 -31.29 9.28
N ILE A 238 23.73 -31.57 7.99
CA ILE A 238 22.40 -31.61 7.37
C ILE A 238 22.13 -33.03 6.84
N ASN A 239 21.00 -33.60 7.22
CA ASN A 239 20.57 -34.93 6.81
C ASN A 239 19.06 -34.96 6.48
N GLU A 240 18.55 -36.12 6.06
CA GLU A 240 17.14 -36.28 5.67
C GLU A 240 16.12 -36.04 6.79
N SER A 241 16.55 -36.08 8.06
CA SER A 241 15.69 -35.83 9.22
C SER A 241 15.73 -34.39 9.73
N THR A 242 16.63 -33.55 9.19
CA THR A 242 16.75 -32.13 9.56
C THR A 242 15.43 -31.40 9.31
N ARG A 243 15.01 -30.56 10.28
CA ARG A 243 13.76 -29.80 10.25
C ARG A 243 14.06 -28.32 10.35
N ILE A 244 13.58 -27.55 9.39
CA ILE A 244 13.78 -26.08 9.35
C ILE A 244 12.48 -25.32 9.08
N GLY A 245 11.36 -26.02 8.80
CA GLY A 245 10.10 -25.40 8.42
C GLY A 245 9.56 -24.45 9.48
N GLU A 246 9.60 -24.83 10.76
CA GLU A 246 9.11 -24.00 11.87
C GLU A 246 9.86 -22.66 11.99
N ILE A 247 11.18 -22.68 11.77
CA ILE A 247 12.00 -21.46 11.74
C ILE A 247 11.57 -20.58 10.58
N LEU A 248 11.39 -21.15 9.39
CA LEU A 248 10.98 -20.39 8.21
C LEU A 248 9.60 -19.73 8.43
N CYS A 249 8.63 -20.47 8.97
CA CYS A 249 7.31 -19.94 9.31
C CYS A 249 7.37 -18.77 10.31
N SER A 250 8.28 -18.85 11.28
CA SER A 250 8.40 -17.83 12.32
C SER A 250 9.11 -16.56 11.83
N TYR A 251 10.16 -16.71 11.02
CA TYR A 251 11.03 -15.59 10.65
C TYR A 251 10.60 -14.84 9.39
N LEU A 252 10.01 -15.52 8.39
CA LEU A 252 9.61 -14.84 7.15
C LEU A 252 8.61 -13.70 7.37
N PRO A 253 7.54 -13.86 8.18
CA PRO A 253 6.62 -12.77 8.47
C PRO A 253 7.27 -11.63 9.26
N TYR A 254 8.19 -11.97 10.19
CA TYR A 254 8.90 -10.99 11.02
C TYR A 254 9.78 -10.04 10.20
N MET A 255 10.33 -10.51 9.08
CA MET A 255 11.18 -9.68 8.21
C MET A 255 10.40 -8.65 7.37
N ALA A 256 9.06 -8.78 7.27
CA ALA A 256 8.24 -8.01 6.34
C ALA A 256 8.45 -6.49 6.43
N ASP A 257 8.37 -5.93 7.63
CA ASP A 257 8.44 -4.47 7.79
C ASP A 257 9.84 -3.93 7.48
N SER A 258 10.90 -4.71 7.78
CA SER A 258 12.28 -4.33 7.45
C SER A 258 12.51 -4.30 5.95
N TYR A 259 12.05 -5.31 5.21
CA TYR A 259 12.17 -5.33 3.76
C TYR A 259 11.28 -4.29 3.09
N PHE A 260 10.03 -4.11 3.56
CA PHE A 260 9.13 -3.08 3.04
C PHE A 260 9.75 -1.69 3.15
N GLN A 261 10.23 -1.29 4.34
CA GLN A 261 10.83 0.02 4.56
C GLN A 261 12.06 0.24 3.64
N TYR A 262 12.88 -0.78 3.43
CA TYR A 262 14.03 -0.68 2.53
C TYR A 262 13.59 -0.49 1.07
N CYS A 263 12.71 -1.38 0.59
CA CYS A 263 12.28 -1.42 -0.80
C CYS A 263 11.50 -0.14 -1.18
N ASN A 264 10.63 0.34 -0.29
CA ASN A 264 9.82 1.54 -0.49
C ASN A 264 10.68 2.81 -0.69
N CYS A 265 11.81 2.93 0.01
CA CYS A 265 12.70 4.08 -0.13
C CYS A 265 13.70 3.95 -1.28
N ARG A 266 13.85 2.76 -1.88
CA ARG A 266 14.96 2.46 -2.79
C ARG A 266 15.04 3.38 -3.99
N ARG A 267 13.89 3.65 -4.64
CA ARG A 267 13.82 4.53 -5.82
C ARG A 267 14.30 5.95 -5.52
N GLN A 268 13.93 6.48 -4.34
CA GLN A 268 14.36 7.81 -3.92
C GLN A 268 15.85 7.82 -3.55
N ALA A 269 16.32 6.77 -2.87
CA ALA A 269 17.74 6.58 -2.58
C ALA A 269 18.59 6.51 -3.85
N ASP A 270 18.10 5.90 -4.94
CA ASP A 270 18.79 5.87 -6.23
C ASP A 270 18.93 7.25 -6.86
N LYS A 271 17.84 8.03 -6.91
CA LYS A 271 17.90 9.42 -7.38
C LYS A 271 18.93 10.22 -6.58
N TYR A 272 18.92 10.05 -5.27
CA TYR A 272 19.85 10.74 -4.37
C TYR A 272 21.30 10.26 -4.57
N LEU A 273 21.53 8.96 -4.77
CA LEU A 273 22.82 8.36 -5.09
C LEU A 273 23.39 8.96 -6.39
N GLN A 274 22.60 9.03 -7.46
CA GLN A 274 23.03 9.63 -8.72
C GLN A 274 23.36 11.12 -8.58
N SER A 275 22.56 11.86 -7.81
CA SER A 275 22.85 13.26 -7.49
C SER A 275 24.16 13.41 -6.69
N LYS A 276 24.42 12.51 -5.74
CA LYS A 276 25.68 12.53 -4.97
C LYS A 276 26.89 12.17 -5.81
N ILE A 277 26.75 11.23 -6.74
CA ILE A 277 27.80 10.86 -7.70
C ILE A 277 28.17 12.07 -8.56
N SER A 278 27.20 12.83 -9.06
CA SER A 278 27.49 13.97 -9.94
C SER A 278 28.21 15.12 -9.23
N VAL A 279 27.88 15.36 -7.95
CA VAL A 279 28.36 16.54 -7.20
C VAL A 279 29.59 16.24 -6.33
N ASN A 280 29.63 15.12 -5.62
CA ASN A 280 30.65 14.87 -4.59
C ASN A 280 31.83 14.03 -5.11
N LYS A 281 33.00 14.68 -5.32
CA LYS A 281 34.23 14.01 -5.78
C LYS A 281 34.77 13.00 -4.77
N GLN A 282 34.75 13.31 -3.48
CA GLN A 282 35.26 12.42 -2.43
C GLN A 282 34.41 11.15 -2.32
N PHE A 283 33.08 11.29 -2.41
CA PHE A 283 32.15 10.17 -2.46
C PHE A 283 32.41 9.25 -3.68
N ARG A 284 32.70 9.82 -4.86
CA ARG A 284 33.11 9.04 -6.05
C ARG A 284 34.40 8.25 -5.84
N SER A 285 35.37 8.78 -5.12
CA SER A 285 36.60 8.04 -4.79
C SER A 285 36.29 6.83 -3.91
N TYR A 286 35.42 7.01 -2.91
CA TYR A 286 34.96 5.91 -2.06
C TYR A 286 34.23 4.82 -2.84
N LEU A 287 33.37 5.18 -3.80
CA LEU A 287 32.71 4.22 -4.69
C LEU A 287 33.71 3.36 -5.46
N LYS A 288 34.79 3.96 -5.98
CA LYS A 288 35.85 3.23 -6.69
C LYS A 288 36.63 2.30 -5.77
N ILE A 289 36.99 2.78 -4.57
CA ILE A 289 37.70 1.97 -3.57
C ILE A 289 36.86 0.74 -3.21
N PHE A 290 35.57 0.94 -2.95
CA PHE A 290 34.66 -0.14 -2.62
C PHE A 290 34.48 -1.13 -3.76
N GLN A 291 34.30 -0.64 -4.99
CA GLN A 291 34.18 -1.49 -6.18
C GLN A 291 35.43 -2.35 -6.39
N ASN A 292 36.62 -1.79 -6.16
CA ASN A 292 37.88 -2.55 -6.26
C ASN A 292 37.99 -3.63 -5.17
N LYS A 293 37.57 -3.33 -3.93
CA LYS A 293 37.57 -4.29 -2.82
C LYS A 293 36.58 -5.44 -3.01
N THR A 294 35.50 -5.21 -3.75
CA THR A 294 34.38 -6.16 -3.92
C THR A 294 34.42 -6.91 -5.25
N GLY A 295 35.62 -7.09 -5.82
CA GLY A 295 35.80 -7.85 -7.06
C GLY A 295 35.13 -7.23 -8.28
N GLY A 296 34.94 -5.91 -8.29
CA GLY A 296 34.32 -5.17 -9.40
C GLY A 296 32.83 -4.91 -9.25
N LEU A 297 32.15 -5.47 -8.23
CA LEU A 297 30.73 -5.22 -8.00
C LEU A 297 30.50 -3.79 -7.50
N SER A 298 29.69 -3.01 -8.21
CA SER A 298 29.38 -1.63 -7.79
C SER A 298 28.51 -1.61 -6.52
N LEU A 299 28.56 -0.50 -5.77
CA LEU A 299 27.65 -0.28 -4.63
C LEU A 299 26.18 -0.51 -5.02
N ASN A 300 25.76 0.00 -6.18
CA ASN A 300 24.38 -0.16 -6.65
C ASN A 300 24.00 -1.64 -6.78
N GLY A 301 24.93 -2.50 -7.20
CA GLY A 301 24.73 -3.95 -7.29
C GLY A 301 24.56 -4.61 -5.92
N PHE A 302 25.15 -4.07 -4.85
CA PHE A 302 24.85 -4.54 -3.49
C PHE A 302 23.48 -4.03 -3.00
N LEU A 303 23.13 -2.78 -3.31
CA LEU A 303 21.86 -2.17 -2.90
C LEU A 303 20.64 -2.78 -3.60
N THR A 304 20.81 -3.59 -4.65
CA THR A 304 19.71 -4.38 -5.24
C THR A 304 19.50 -5.72 -4.54
N LYS A 305 20.47 -6.20 -3.75
CA LYS A 305 20.43 -7.54 -3.14
C LYS A 305 19.23 -7.77 -2.21
N PRO A 306 18.78 -6.82 -1.36
CA PRO A 306 17.60 -7.06 -0.53
C PRO A 306 16.31 -7.31 -1.32
N ILE A 307 16.11 -6.55 -2.41
CA ILE A 307 14.96 -6.73 -3.32
C ILE A 307 15.05 -8.10 -4.00
N GLN A 308 16.26 -8.52 -4.39
CA GLN A 308 16.49 -9.84 -4.96
C GLN A 308 16.30 -10.96 -3.91
N ARG A 309 16.73 -10.77 -2.65
CA ARG A 309 16.66 -11.82 -1.63
C ARG A 309 15.22 -12.17 -1.28
N VAL A 310 14.37 -11.15 -1.06
CA VAL A 310 12.97 -11.39 -0.67
C VAL A 310 12.17 -12.16 -1.74
N THR A 311 12.53 -11.97 -3.02
CA THR A 311 11.92 -12.71 -4.14
C THR A 311 12.48 -14.13 -4.32
N ARG A 312 13.63 -14.44 -3.70
CA ARG A 312 14.26 -15.78 -3.77
C ARG A 312 13.73 -16.75 -2.72
N TYR A 313 13.24 -16.28 -1.57
CA TYR A 313 12.70 -17.16 -0.52
C TYR A 313 11.64 -18.14 -1.03
N PRO A 314 10.61 -17.72 -1.80
CA PRO A 314 9.62 -18.65 -2.33
C PRO A 314 10.24 -19.76 -3.18
N LEU A 315 11.22 -19.42 -4.03
CA LEU A 315 11.87 -20.36 -4.95
C LEU A 315 12.74 -21.38 -4.20
N LEU A 316 13.50 -20.92 -3.20
CA LEU A 316 14.37 -21.78 -2.40
C LEU A 316 13.55 -22.74 -1.53
N ILE A 317 12.45 -22.26 -0.93
CA ILE A 317 11.59 -23.08 -0.08
C ILE A 317 10.75 -24.05 -0.92
N GLU A 318 10.28 -23.64 -2.10
CA GLU A 318 9.62 -24.54 -3.04
C GLU A 318 10.54 -25.70 -3.45
N LYS A 319 11.83 -25.43 -3.68
CA LYS A 319 12.83 -26.45 -3.98
C LYS A 319 12.99 -27.46 -2.83
N ILE A 320 12.92 -27.02 -1.57
CA ILE A 320 12.94 -27.90 -0.39
C ILE A 320 11.63 -28.71 -0.32
N LEU A 321 10.48 -28.07 -0.52
CA LEU A 321 9.16 -28.71 -0.50
C LEU A 321 9.06 -29.83 -1.54
N LYS A 322 9.51 -29.57 -2.78
CA LYS A 322 9.53 -30.54 -3.89
C LYS A 322 10.27 -31.83 -3.55
N HIS A 323 11.25 -31.77 -2.66
CA HIS A 323 12.07 -32.92 -2.25
C HIS A 323 11.79 -33.39 -0.82
N THR A 324 10.77 -32.86 -0.15
CA THR A 324 10.36 -33.32 1.18
C THR A 324 9.22 -34.33 1.04
N ASN A 325 9.39 -35.53 1.59
CA ASN A 325 8.35 -36.57 1.57
C ASN A 325 7.09 -36.05 2.32
N PRO A 326 5.86 -36.23 1.80
CA PRO A 326 4.62 -35.85 2.50
C PRO A 326 4.48 -36.43 3.91
N ASN A 327 5.08 -37.59 4.19
CA ASN A 327 5.09 -38.22 5.51
C ASN A 327 6.21 -37.68 6.43
N HIS A 328 7.08 -36.79 5.93
CA HIS A 328 8.13 -36.20 6.74
C HIS A 328 7.52 -35.19 7.74
N PRO A 329 7.94 -35.18 9.01
CA PRO A 329 7.35 -34.31 10.04
C PRO A 329 7.48 -32.81 9.74
N ASP A 330 8.44 -32.41 8.89
CA ASP A 330 8.66 -31.02 8.48
C ASP A 330 7.81 -30.62 7.24
N TYR A 331 7.12 -31.55 6.57
CA TYR A 331 6.45 -31.27 5.29
C TYR A 331 5.39 -30.16 5.41
N GLN A 332 4.51 -30.24 6.42
CA GLN A 332 3.46 -29.24 6.64
C GLN A 332 4.06 -27.86 6.96
N PHE A 333 5.11 -27.81 7.78
CA PHE A 333 5.80 -26.57 8.11
C PHE A 333 6.49 -25.96 6.88
N ILE A 334 7.11 -26.77 6.03
CA ILE A 334 7.73 -26.28 4.78
C ILE A 334 6.67 -25.78 3.80
N GLN A 335 5.51 -26.44 3.72
CA GLN A 335 4.37 -25.97 2.92
C GLN A 335 3.85 -24.62 3.41
N GLN A 336 3.68 -24.47 4.73
CA GLN A 336 3.29 -23.21 5.34
C GLN A 336 4.35 -22.12 5.13
N ALA A 337 5.64 -22.45 5.27
CA ALA A 337 6.75 -21.53 5.04
C ALA A 337 6.79 -21.03 3.59
N TYR A 338 6.50 -21.90 2.61
CA TYR A 338 6.38 -21.50 1.21
C TYR A 338 5.28 -20.45 1.03
N GLU A 339 4.11 -20.67 1.64
CA GLU A 339 3.01 -19.71 1.59
C GLU A 339 3.38 -18.40 2.31
N CYS A 340 4.03 -18.46 3.48
CA CYS A 340 4.56 -17.28 4.16
C CYS A 340 5.54 -16.48 3.29
N ALA A 341 6.44 -17.15 2.56
CA ALA A 341 7.39 -16.48 1.68
C ALA A 341 6.69 -15.80 0.49
N ARG A 342 5.68 -16.46 -0.09
CA ARG A 342 4.86 -15.87 -1.16
C ARG A 342 4.12 -14.64 -0.68
N GLN A 343 3.40 -14.77 0.45
CA GLN A 343 2.65 -13.67 1.05
C GLN A 343 3.55 -12.51 1.46
N LEU A 344 4.76 -12.78 1.96
CA LEU A 344 5.77 -11.74 2.24
C LEU A 344 6.07 -10.91 0.99
N ASN A 345 6.36 -11.56 -0.13
CA ASN A 345 6.70 -10.88 -1.38
C ASN A 345 5.50 -10.10 -1.95
N GLU A 346 4.32 -10.73 -1.99
CA GLU A 346 3.07 -10.11 -2.44
C GLU A 346 2.69 -8.90 -1.57
N ARG A 347 2.83 -9.02 -0.24
CA ARG A 347 2.57 -7.93 0.72
C ARG A 347 3.52 -6.76 0.49
N ILE A 348 4.82 -6.98 0.39
CA ILE A 348 5.80 -5.91 0.16
C ILE A 348 5.49 -5.17 -1.13
N ASN A 349 5.26 -5.90 -2.23
CA ASN A 349 4.93 -5.30 -3.52
C ASN A 349 3.64 -4.46 -3.45
N LYS A 350 2.58 -5.03 -2.85
CA LYS A 350 1.30 -4.34 -2.65
C LYS A 350 1.47 -3.06 -1.82
N GLN A 351 2.18 -3.13 -0.69
CA GLN A 351 2.41 -1.98 0.17
C GLN A 351 3.23 -0.88 -0.51
N ILE A 352 4.20 -1.24 -1.36
CA ILE A 352 4.95 -0.26 -2.17
C ILE A 352 3.99 0.47 -3.13
N CYS A 353 3.14 -0.27 -3.85
CA CYS A 353 2.15 0.32 -4.75
C CYS A 353 1.16 1.23 -4.00
N GLU A 354 0.66 0.78 -2.84
CA GLU A 354 -0.24 1.57 -1.98
C GLU A 354 0.44 2.85 -1.48
N GLN A 355 1.69 2.75 -1.05
CA GLN A 355 2.45 3.90 -0.58
C GLN A 355 2.73 4.90 -1.72
N GLU A 356 3.05 4.44 -2.94
CA GLU A 356 3.16 5.30 -4.11
C GLU A 356 1.84 6.02 -4.41
N ASN A 357 0.72 5.29 -4.33
CA ASN A 357 -0.61 5.87 -4.52
C ASN A 357 -0.92 6.94 -3.45
N THR A 358 -0.70 6.64 -2.17
CA THR A 358 -0.85 7.59 -1.06
C THR A 358 -0.05 8.87 -1.29
N VAL A 359 1.23 8.75 -1.66
CA VAL A 359 2.07 9.93 -1.97
C VAL A 359 1.48 10.77 -3.11
N ARG A 360 0.91 10.14 -4.14
CA ARG A 360 0.27 10.87 -5.26
C ARG A 360 -1.05 11.53 -4.84
N LEU A 361 -1.85 10.88 -4.00
CA LEU A 361 -3.11 11.43 -3.49
C LEU A 361 -2.85 12.62 -2.55
N ASP A 362 -1.86 12.53 -1.67
CA ASP A 362 -1.46 13.63 -0.79
C ASP A 362 -0.89 14.81 -1.58
N TRP A 363 -0.12 14.51 -2.64
CA TRP A 363 0.36 15.53 -3.57
C TRP A 363 -0.81 16.26 -4.23
N LEU A 364 -1.82 15.52 -4.72
CA LEU A 364 -3.03 16.12 -5.31
C LEU A 364 -3.75 17.02 -4.31
N GLN A 365 -3.90 16.57 -3.05
CA GLN A 365 -4.52 17.39 -2.00
C GLN A 365 -3.83 18.74 -1.82
N CYS A 366 -2.49 18.79 -1.92
CA CYS A 366 -1.71 20.02 -1.74
C CYS A 366 -1.64 20.92 -2.98
N HIS A 367 -1.91 20.39 -4.18
CA HIS A 367 -1.65 21.08 -5.45
C HIS A 367 -2.92 21.42 -6.23
N PHE A 368 -4.09 21.00 -5.73
CA PHE A 368 -5.36 21.23 -6.38
C PHE A 368 -6.15 22.32 -5.66
N SER A 369 -6.71 23.25 -6.43
CA SER A 369 -7.64 24.26 -5.96
C SER A 369 -9.01 24.00 -6.59
N PHE A 370 -10.05 23.98 -5.75
CA PHE A 370 -11.40 23.59 -6.16
C PHE A 370 -12.33 24.75 -6.51
N THR A 371 -11.79 25.97 -6.56
CA THR A 371 -12.53 27.13 -7.07
C THR A 371 -12.85 26.94 -8.56
N THR A 372 -14.14 26.95 -8.91
CA THR A 372 -14.60 26.98 -10.30
C THR A 372 -14.68 28.43 -10.79
N ASP A 373 -14.38 28.67 -12.06
CA ASP A 373 -14.63 29.98 -12.69
C ASP A 373 -16.12 30.23 -12.95
N GLU A 374 -16.94 29.18 -12.94
CA GLU A 374 -18.32 29.22 -13.45
C GLU A 374 -19.40 29.50 -12.39
N ASP A 375 -19.11 29.38 -11.09
CA ASP A 375 -20.00 29.87 -10.03
C ASP A 375 -19.27 29.87 -8.67
N PRO A 376 -19.17 31.01 -7.95
CA PRO A 376 -18.52 31.06 -6.64
C PRO A 376 -19.20 30.17 -5.59
N SER A 377 -20.50 29.88 -5.70
CA SER A 377 -21.24 29.11 -4.68
C SER A 377 -20.96 27.61 -4.67
N ASP A 378 -20.50 27.04 -5.79
CA ASP A 378 -20.21 25.60 -5.90
C ASP A 378 -18.73 25.26 -5.64
N GLY A 379 -17.81 26.20 -5.94
CA GLY A 379 -16.37 26.00 -5.78
C GLY A 379 -15.89 25.90 -4.33
N TYR A 380 -16.53 26.59 -3.38
CA TYR A 380 -16.20 26.46 -1.94
C TYR A 380 -16.62 25.09 -1.39
N LEU A 381 -17.65 24.46 -1.96
CA LEU A 381 -18.17 23.19 -1.47
C LEU A 381 -17.19 22.04 -1.71
N PHE A 382 -16.46 22.11 -2.81
CA PHE A 382 -15.73 20.96 -3.32
C PHE A 382 -14.35 20.78 -2.65
N ASP A 383 -13.75 21.88 -2.18
CA ASP A 383 -12.49 21.88 -1.41
C ASP A 383 -12.63 21.13 -0.08
N GLU A 384 -13.79 21.24 0.56
CA GLU A 384 -14.08 20.53 1.81
C GLU A 384 -14.56 19.08 1.59
N LEU A 385 -15.17 18.77 0.43
CA LEU A 385 -15.79 17.46 0.18
C LEU A 385 -14.81 16.40 -0.36
N VAL A 386 -13.79 16.78 -1.13
CA VAL A 386 -12.87 15.80 -1.74
C VAL A 386 -11.55 15.76 -1.00
N LYS A 387 -11.47 14.79 -0.09
CA LYS A 387 -10.21 14.31 0.46
C LYS A 387 -9.73 13.14 -0.39
N PHE A 388 -8.69 13.34 -1.19
CA PHE A 388 -8.23 12.33 -2.15
C PHE A 388 -7.80 11.03 -1.47
N ASN A 389 -7.05 11.13 -0.37
CA ASN A 389 -6.51 10.00 0.37
C ASN A 389 -7.51 9.48 1.44
N GLU A 390 -8.74 9.21 1.02
CA GLU A 390 -9.78 8.57 1.84
C GLU A 390 -10.43 7.39 1.08
N HIS A 391 -11.29 6.66 1.78
CA HIS A 391 -12.14 5.66 1.16
C HIS A 391 -13.15 6.31 0.20
N THR A 392 -13.50 5.59 -0.85
CA THR A 392 -14.55 5.95 -1.78
C THR A 392 -15.93 5.80 -1.14
N LYS A 393 -16.98 6.33 -1.78
CA LYS A 393 -18.39 6.11 -1.42
C LYS A 393 -18.76 4.63 -1.22
N PHE A 394 -18.04 3.72 -1.84
CA PHE A 394 -18.27 2.28 -1.80
C PHE A 394 -17.32 1.53 -0.85
N HIS A 395 -16.74 2.24 0.12
CA HIS A 395 -15.85 1.68 1.17
C HIS A 395 -14.56 1.02 0.65
N THR A 396 -14.15 1.31 -0.58
CA THR A 396 -12.84 0.88 -1.10
C THR A 396 -11.80 1.98 -0.95
N GLN A 397 -10.52 1.65 -0.83
CA GLN A 397 -9.45 2.66 -0.81
C GLN A 397 -9.41 3.39 -2.16
N ARG A 398 -9.36 4.73 -2.16
CA ARG A 398 -9.22 5.48 -3.41
C ARG A 398 -7.85 5.22 -4.04
N GLN A 399 -7.85 5.01 -5.35
CA GLN A 399 -6.64 4.77 -6.15
C GLN A 399 -6.62 5.70 -7.35
N LEU A 400 -5.48 6.35 -7.58
CA LEU A 400 -5.19 7.03 -8.84
C LEU A 400 -4.75 5.98 -9.86
N LEU A 401 -5.62 5.67 -10.83
CA LEU A 401 -5.41 4.63 -11.83
C LEU A 401 -4.61 5.13 -13.03
N LEU A 402 -4.89 6.35 -13.50
CA LEU A 402 -4.23 6.93 -14.67
C LEU A 402 -4.26 8.46 -14.62
N HIS A 403 -3.27 9.11 -15.21
CA HIS A 403 -3.25 10.57 -15.39
C HIS A 403 -2.55 10.96 -16.69
N GLY A 404 -2.85 12.15 -17.23
CA GLY A 404 -2.30 12.53 -18.52
C GLY A 404 -2.86 13.82 -19.11
N PHE A 405 -2.08 14.40 -20.03
CA PHE A 405 -2.41 15.63 -20.73
C PHE A 405 -3.31 15.34 -21.93
N MET A 406 -4.36 16.14 -22.07
CA MET A 406 -5.34 16.02 -23.14
C MET A 406 -5.85 17.38 -23.57
N THR A 407 -6.45 17.44 -24.76
CA THR A 407 -7.13 18.62 -25.26
C THR A 407 -8.64 18.36 -25.34
N LYS A 408 -9.45 19.22 -24.72
CA LYS A 408 -10.91 19.17 -24.87
C LYS A 408 -11.31 19.69 -26.24
N MET A 409 -12.13 18.94 -26.95
CA MET A 409 -12.68 19.33 -28.25
C MET A 409 -14.15 19.78 -28.12
N PRO A 410 -14.61 20.75 -28.93
CA PRO A 410 -13.85 21.52 -29.93
C PRO A 410 -13.12 22.73 -29.34
N SER A 411 -13.21 22.99 -28.03
CA SER A 411 -12.70 24.23 -27.42
C SER A 411 -11.16 24.38 -27.46
N GLY A 412 -10.42 23.32 -27.75
CA GLY A 412 -8.95 23.33 -27.79
C GLY A 412 -8.30 23.51 -26.41
N LYS A 413 -9.05 23.37 -25.32
CA LYS A 413 -8.56 23.67 -23.98
C LYS A 413 -7.64 22.54 -23.49
N GLU A 414 -6.43 22.89 -23.06
CA GLU A 414 -5.48 21.95 -22.47
C GLU A 414 -5.93 21.55 -21.07
N LEU A 415 -5.98 20.24 -20.82
CA LEU A 415 -6.40 19.64 -19.56
C LEU A 415 -5.34 18.66 -19.07
N LEU A 416 -5.19 18.58 -17.75
CA LEU A 416 -4.58 17.44 -17.07
C LEU A 416 -5.72 16.64 -16.42
N VAL A 417 -5.89 15.40 -16.88
CA VAL A 417 -6.98 14.52 -16.48
C VAL A 417 -6.44 13.45 -15.54
N PHE A 418 -7.19 13.14 -14.49
CA PHE A 418 -6.90 12.06 -13.54
C PHE A 418 -8.08 11.09 -13.49
N LEU A 419 -7.82 9.80 -13.66
CA LEU A 419 -8.77 8.72 -13.46
C LEU A 419 -8.50 8.08 -12.11
N PHE A 420 -9.50 8.13 -11.23
CA PHE A 420 -9.56 7.37 -10.00
C PHE A 420 -10.42 6.13 -10.18
N ASN A 421 -10.45 5.26 -9.18
CA ASN A 421 -11.34 4.10 -9.16
C ASN A 421 -12.82 4.44 -8.91
N ASP A 422 -13.16 5.69 -8.58
CA ASP A 422 -14.52 6.18 -8.32
C ASP A 422 -14.97 7.34 -9.22
N PHE A 423 -14.05 8.18 -9.72
CA PHE A 423 -14.39 9.30 -10.61
C PHE A 423 -13.26 9.71 -11.58
N LEU A 424 -13.63 10.52 -12.58
CA LEU A 424 -12.74 11.24 -13.49
C LEU A 424 -12.64 12.72 -13.10
N LEU A 425 -11.43 13.21 -12.89
CA LEU A 425 -11.15 14.60 -12.53
C LEU A 425 -10.50 15.34 -13.70
N PHE A 426 -11.03 16.52 -14.00
CA PHE A 426 -10.51 17.39 -15.05
C PHE A 426 -9.90 18.64 -14.44
N SER A 427 -8.66 18.96 -14.82
CA SER A 427 -7.95 20.11 -14.28
C SER A 427 -7.28 20.94 -15.35
N THR A 428 -7.01 22.18 -14.99
CA THR A 428 -6.19 23.13 -15.76
C THR A 428 -5.06 23.63 -14.88
N ALA A 429 -4.03 24.24 -15.48
CA ALA A 429 -3.00 24.96 -14.73
C ALA A 429 -2.89 26.40 -15.25
N LYS A 430 -2.45 27.32 -14.39
CA LYS A 430 -2.20 28.71 -14.78
C LYS A 430 -1.05 28.84 -15.79
N THR A 431 -0.08 27.93 -15.73
CA THR A 431 1.06 27.84 -16.64
C THR A 431 0.85 26.71 -17.63
N SER A 432 1.50 26.79 -18.80
CA SER A 432 1.45 25.69 -19.78
C SER A 432 1.86 24.37 -19.14
N LEU A 433 1.00 23.37 -19.34
CA LEU A 433 1.07 22.04 -18.73
C LEU A 433 2.24 21.20 -19.28
N ASN A 434 2.68 21.48 -20.51
CA ASN A 434 3.72 20.71 -21.21
C ASN A 434 5.09 20.71 -20.50
N ASN A 435 5.37 21.71 -19.67
CA ASN A 435 6.64 21.78 -18.93
C ASN A 435 6.70 20.83 -17.71
N TRP A 436 5.56 20.30 -17.26
CA TRP A 436 5.45 19.60 -15.98
C TRP A 436 5.41 18.08 -16.10
N GLN A 437 5.38 17.53 -17.32
CA GLN A 437 5.24 16.09 -17.54
C GLN A 437 6.30 15.25 -16.81
N SER A 438 7.53 15.74 -16.72
CA SER A 438 8.64 15.05 -16.05
C SER A 438 8.73 15.30 -14.54
N GLN A 439 8.01 16.29 -14.03
CA GLN A 439 8.08 16.74 -12.63
C GLN A 439 6.79 16.48 -11.84
N LEU A 440 5.74 15.95 -12.49
CA LEU A 440 4.47 15.68 -11.82
C LEU A 440 4.67 14.72 -10.62
N PHE A 441 4.05 15.04 -9.49
CA PHE A 441 4.20 14.36 -8.19
C PHE A 441 5.57 14.51 -7.50
N GLU A 442 6.48 15.36 -8.01
CA GLU A 442 7.67 15.71 -7.24
C GLU A 442 7.33 16.66 -6.09
N ARG A 443 7.94 16.46 -4.92
CA ARG A 443 7.64 17.24 -3.69
C ARG A 443 7.92 18.74 -3.81
N LYS A 444 8.75 19.17 -4.76
CA LYS A 444 9.21 20.57 -4.90
C LYS A 444 8.51 21.33 -6.02
N THR A 445 7.45 20.78 -6.61
CA THR A 445 6.74 21.48 -7.69
C THR A 445 5.93 22.65 -7.15
N SER A 446 6.01 23.80 -7.83
CA SER A 446 5.11 24.94 -7.58
C SER A 446 3.84 24.90 -8.44
N LEU A 447 3.56 23.75 -9.08
CA LEU A 447 2.41 23.59 -9.95
C LEU A 447 1.11 23.73 -9.15
N GLN A 448 0.20 24.58 -9.63
CA GLN A 448 -1.12 24.74 -9.02
C GLN A 448 -2.17 24.39 -10.07
N LEU A 449 -2.94 23.37 -9.75
CA LEU A 449 -4.03 22.85 -10.55
C LEU A 449 -5.34 23.49 -10.11
N LYS A 450 -6.20 23.76 -11.08
CA LYS A 450 -7.54 24.30 -10.86
C LYS A 450 -8.57 23.35 -11.46
N LEU A 451 -9.63 23.10 -10.71
CA LEU A 451 -10.77 22.32 -11.19
C LEU A 451 -11.31 22.92 -12.49
N TYR A 452 -11.36 22.10 -13.55
CA TYR A 452 -11.94 22.55 -14.81
C TYR A 452 -13.47 22.48 -14.80
N ARG A 453 -13.99 21.40 -14.19
CA ARG A 453 -15.40 21.09 -14.05
C ARG A 453 -15.57 20.09 -12.91
N LEU A 454 -16.80 19.95 -12.41
CA LEU A 454 -17.12 18.91 -11.43
C LEU A 454 -16.66 17.52 -11.93
N PRO A 455 -16.09 16.69 -11.04
CA PRO A 455 -15.68 15.33 -11.36
C PRO A 455 -16.84 14.50 -11.90
N LEU A 456 -16.50 13.63 -12.84
CA LEU A 456 -17.43 12.73 -13.47
C LEU A 456 -17.35 11.38 -12.78
N PHE A 457 -18.36 11.01 -11.99
CA PHE A 457 -18.40 9.70 -11.35
C PHE A 457 -18.46 8.59 -12.39
N LEU A 458 -17.77 7.49 -12.13
CA LEU A 458 -17.72 6.37 -13.08
C LEU A 458 -19.09 5.67 -13.22
N THR A 459 -19.96 5.78 -12.20
CA THR A 459 -21.35 5.31 -12.23
C THR A 459 -22.20 6.02 -13.30
N ASP A 460 -21.82 7.24 -13.67
CA ASP A 460 -22.53 8.07 -14.63
C ASP A 460 -21.99 7.90 -16.06
N ILE A 461 -20.85 7.24 -16.23
CA ILE A 461 -20.29 6.92 -17.54
C ILE A 461 -21.09 5.76 -18.13
N ILE A 462 -21.65 5.99 -19.32
CA ILE A 462 -22.31 4.95 -20.11
C ILE A 462 -21.26 4.20 -20.91
N THR A 463 -20.44 4.94 -21.66
CA THR A 463 -19.37 4.36 -22.47
C THR A 463 -18.22 5.34 -22.69
N ALA A 464 -17.03 4.80 -22.89
CA ALA A 464 -15.87 5.52 -23.43
C ALA A 464 -15.43 4.77 -24.69
N THR A 465 -15.40 5.46 -25.84
CA THR A 465 -15.10 4.83 -27.13
C THR A 465 -14.13 5.67 -27.94
N GLU A 466 -13.30 5.00 -28.74
CA GLU A 466 -12.46 5.68 -29.72
C GLU A 466 -13.31 6.40 -30.76
N SER A 467 -12.88 7.59 -31.19
CA SER A 467 -13.56 8.30 -32.26
C SER A 467 -13.30 7.60 -33.60
N VAL A 468 -14.36 7.46 -34.40
CA VAL A 468 -14.28 6.95 -35.77
C VAL A 468 -13.64 7.98 -36.71
N THR A 469 -13.75 9.27 -36.38
CA THR A 469 -13.35 10.37 -37.27
C THR A 469 -11.93 10.89 -37.05
N ASP A 470 -11.37 10.76 -35.84
CA ASP A 470 -10.01 11.21 -35.50
C ASP A 470 -9.30 10.17 -34.63
N GLN A 471 -8.19 9.64 -35.14
CA GLN A 471 -7.41 8.57 -34.50
C GLN A 471 -6.81 8.96 -33.14
N LEU A 472 -6.70 10.26 -32.82
CA LEU A 472 -6.17 10.72 -31.53
C LEU A 472 -7.27 11.02 -30.50
N THR A 473 -8.52 10.96 -30.91
CA THR A 473 -9.66 11.42 -30.13
C THR A 473 -10.49 10.24 -29.63
N PHE A 474 -11.03 10.38 -28.42
CA PHE A 474 -12.03 9.47 -27.86
C PHE A 474 -13.18 10.28 -27.25
N VAL A 475 -14.29 9.59 -27.05
CA VAL A 475 -15.56 10.18 -26.65
C VAL A 475 -16.07 9.48 -25.39
N ILE A 476 -16.47 10.26 -24.40
CA ILE A 476 -17.12 9.77 -23.18
C ILE A 476 -18.58 10.20 -23.21
N VAL A 477 -19.48 9.21 -23.13
CA VAL A 477 -20.93 9.42 -23.06
C VAL A 477 -21.38 9.16 -21.63
N THR A 478 -22.20 10.06 -21.09
CA THR A 478 -22.62 10.05 -19.69
C THR A 478 -24.15 10.08 -19.58
N LYS A 479 -24.71 9.62 -18.47
CA LYS A 479 -26.15 9.68 -18.19
C LYS A 479 -26.65 11.11 -17.96
N ILE A 480 -25.79 11.98 -17.43
CA ILE A 480 -26.18 13.29 -16.90
C ILE A 480 -26.04 14.39 -17.96
N HIS A 481 -25.04 14.31 -18.84
CA HIS A 481 -24.81 15.34 -19.86
C HIS A 481 -25.48 15.00 -21.17
N GLU A 482 -26.22 15.96 -21.72
CA GLU A 482 -26.82 15.88 -23.06
C GLU A 482 -25.76 15.77 -24.17
N LYS A 483 -24.58 16.37 -23.96
CA LYS A 483 -23.49 16.37 -24.95
C LYS A 483 -22.34 15.49 -24.50
N PRO A 484 -21.77 14.67 -25.40
CA PRO A 484 -20.64 13.82 -25.08
C PRO A 484 -19.37 14.66 -24.84
N ILE A 485 -18.49 14.16 -23.98
CA ILE A 485 -17.19 14.78 -23.72
C ILE A 485 -16.18 14.22 -24.71
N VAL A 486 -15.59 15.09 -25.52
CA VAL A 486 -14.64 14.70 -26.57
C VAL A 486 -13.23 15.14 -26.16
N LEU A 487 -12.31 14.19 -26.06
CA LEU A 487 -10.94 14.40 -25.61
C LEU A 487 -9.94 13.91 -26.65
N LYS A 488 -8.93 14.72 -26.93
CA LYS A 488 -7.84 14.42 -27.85
C LYS A 488 -6.55 14.19 -27.08
N THR A 489 -5.83 13.14 -27.44
CA THR A 489 -4.55 12.74 -26.83
C THR A 489 -3.38 13.05 -27.77
N GLN A 490 -2.14 12.90 -27.27
CA GLN A 490 -0.93 13.10 -28.07
C GLN A 490 -0.60 11.93 -28.99
N GLN A 491 -1.02 10.71 -28.64
CA GLN A 491 -0.66 9.48 -29.34
C GLN A 491 -1.81 8.46 -29.30
N THR A 492 -1.93 7.64 -30.33
CA THR A 492 -3.02 6.66 -30.48
C THR A 492 -3.02 5.59 -29.38
N ASN A 493 -1.85 5.13 -28.95
CA ASN A 493 -1.68 4.20 -27.82
C ASN A 493 -2.18 4.80 -26.49
N ILE A 494 -1.94 6.09 -26.23
CA ILE A 494 -2.44 6.79 -25.05
C ILE A 494 -3.97 6.85 -25.09
N ARG A 495 -4.57 7.21 -26.23
CA ARG A 495 -6.03 7.15 -26.40
C ARG A 495 -6.60 5.77 -26.07
N THR A 496 -6.04 4.71 -26.64
CA THR A 496 -6.51 3.33 -26.41
C THR A 496 -6.34 2.92 -24.95
N LEU A 497 -5.24 3.33 -24.31
CA LEU A 497 -5.00 3.12 -22.88
C LEU A 497 -6.10 3.77 -22.02
N TRP A 498 -6.44 5.03 -22.30
CA TRP A 498 -7.47 5.76 -21.57
C TRP A 498 -8.88 5.17 -21.75
N VAL A 499 -9.24 4.82 -22.98
CA VAL A 499 -10.54 4.18 -23.28
C VAL A 499 -10.68 2.87 -22.50
N ARG A 500 -9.64 2.03 -22.50
CA ARG A 500 -9.62 0.77 -21.74
C ARG A 500 -9.66 1.01 -20.23
N ALA A 501 -8.85 1.92 -19.72
CA ALA A 501 -8.76 2.20 -18.29
C ALA A 501 -10.09 2.73 -17.72
N ILE A 502 -10.73 3.68 -18.40
CA ILE A 502 -12.04 4.21 -18.00
C ILE A 502 -13.11 3.11 -18.02
N SER A 503 -13.15 2.31 -19.08
CA SER A 503 -14.15 1.24 -19.23
C SER A 503 -14.00 0.19 -18.14
N ASN A 504 -12.77 -0.27 -17.88
CA ASN A 504 -12.48 -1.25 -16.83
C ASN A 504 -12.83 -0.71 -15.44
N ALA A 505 -12.46 0.54 -15.14
CA ALA A 505 -12.75 1.15 -13.83
C ALA A 505 -14.26 1.31 -13.62
N ALA A 506 -15.01 1.73 -14.65
CA ALA A 506 -16.46 1.86 -14.58
C ALA A 506 -17.16 0.50 -14.45
N GLU A 507 -16.67 -0.55 -15.11
CA GLU A 507 -17.19 -1.91 -14.95
C GLU A 507 -16.95 -2.47 -13.55
N GLU A 508 -15.73 -2.30 -13.02
CA GLU A 508 -15.40 -2.77 -11.67
C GLU A 508 -16.22 -2.06 -10.59
N LEU A 509 -16.44 -0.75 -10.73
CA LEU A 509 -17.28 -0.01 -9.79
C LEU A 509 -18.73 -0.52 -9.78
N ARG A 510 -19.31 -0.81 -10.97
CA ARG A 510 -20.64 -1.42 -11.08
C ARG A 510 -20.69 -2.81 -10.45
N ARG A 511 -19.60 -3.59 -10.55
CA ARG A 511 -19.48 -4.90 -9.91
C ARG A 511 -19.50 -4.78 -8.39
N ILE A 512 -18.74 -3.83 -7.84
CA ILE A 512 -18.70 -3.54 -6.39
C ILE A 512 -20.08 -3.09 -5.88
N GLU A 513 -20.74 -2.19 -6.59
CA GLU A 513 -22.10 -1.72 -6.25
C GLU A 513 -23.11 -2.89 -6.21
N LYS A 514 -23.03 -3.81 -7.17
CA LYS A 514 -23.87 -5.02 -7.19
C LYS A 514 -23.58 -5.96 -6.00
N LEU A 515 -22.32 -6.10 -5.61
CA LEU A 515 -21.96 -6.91 -4.45
C LEU A 515 -22.45 -6.30 -3.14
N LEU A 516 -22.31 -4.99 -2.97
CA LEU A 516 -22.77 -4.28 -1.78
C LEU A 516 -24.29 -4.35 -1.63
N SER A 517 -25.05 -4.26 -2.72
CA SER A 517 -26.50 -4.43 -2.70
C SER A 517 -26.93 -5.87 -2.39
N THR A 518 -26.19 -6.86 -2.89
CA THR A 518 -26.44 -8.29 -2.59
C THR A 518 -26.15 -8.61 -1.12
N ASN A 519 -25.00 -8.18 -0.59
CA ASN A 519 -24.62 -8.44 0.80
C ASN A 519 -25.56 -7.76 1.81
N LYS A 520 -26.08 -6.55 1.49
CA LYS A 520 -27.12 -5.92 2.32
C LYS A 520 -28.41 -6.75 2.36
N SER A 521 -28.73 -7.47 1.29
CA SER A 521 -29.90 -8.35 1.25
C SER A 521 -29.67 -9.66 2.02
N LEU A 522 -28.43 -10.19 2.01
CA LEU A 522 -28.07 -11.42 2.73
C LEU A 522 -27.93 -11.23 4.24
N LEU A 523 -27.34 -10.11 4.69
CA LEU A 523 -27.26 -9.78 6.13
C LEU A 523 -28.64 -9.54 6.77
N ALA A 524 -29.68 -9.28 5.96
CA ALA A 524 -31.07 -9.21 6.43
C ALA A 524 -31.72 -10.60 6.59
N ILE A 525 -31.07 -11.68 6.14
CA ILE A 525 -31.59 -13.06 6.16
C ILE A 525 -31.00 -13.87 7.34
N ASP A 526 -29.82 -13.52 7.85
CA ASP A 526 -29.09 -14.35 8.81
C ASP A 526 -29.60 -14.27 10.27
N ASP A 527 -30.52 -13.35 10.62
CA ASP A 527 -31.07 -13.26 11.99
C ASP A 527 -32.50 -13.83 12.17
N ASP A 528 -33.22 -14.20 11.10
CA ASP A 528 -34.70 -14.27 11.14
C ASP A 528 -35.37 -15.46 10.42
N ASN A 529 -34.74 -16.64 10.38
CA ASN A 529 -35.45 -17.84 9.87
C ASN A 529 -36.69 -18.23 10.72
N GLU A 530 -36.90 -17.64 11.90
CA GLU A 530 -38.11 -17.83 12.72
C GLU A 530 -39.16 -16.71 12.54
N TYR A 531 -38.76 -15.52 12.08
CA TYR A 531 -39.65 -14.33 11.95
C TYR A 531 -40.51 -14.36 10.68
N GLU A 532 -40.01 -14.91 9.56
CA GLU A 532 -40.73 -14.95 8.28
C GLU A 532 -41.86 -16.01 8.19
N THR A 533 -42.01 -16.88 9.19
CA THR A 533 -43.06 -17.93 9.17
C THR A 533 -44.36 -17.54 9.88
N LYS A 534 -44.36 -16.47 10.68
CA LYS A 534 -45.57 -15.99 11.37
C LYS A 534 -46.36 -15.06 10.44
N PRO A 535 -47.70 -15.17 10.38
CA PRO A 535 -48.48 -14.21 9.62
C PRO A 535 -48.35 -12.82 10.26
N ALA A 536 -48.18 -11.79 9.42
CA ALA A 536 -48.23 -10.42 9.89
C ALA A 536 -49.58 -10.14 10.57
N VAL A 537 -49.55 -9.48 11.72
CA VAL A 537 -50.74 -9.17 12.54
C VAL A 537 -51.24 -7.74 12.34
N ALA A 538 -50.36 -6.85 11.85
CA ALA A 538 -50.71 -5.47 11.55
C ALA A 538 -49.76 -4.87 10.48
N ARG A 539 -50.19 -3.74 9.93
CA ARG A 539 -49.40 -2.86 9.07
C ARG A 539 -49.07 -1.58 9.83
N LEU A 540 -47.78 -1.23 9.88
CA LEU A 540 -47.31 0.07 10.36
C LEU A 540 -47.13 1.02 9.19
N ILE A 541 -47.83 2.15 9.22
CA ILE A 541 -47.57 3.31 8.35
C ILE A 541 -46.81 4.33 9.21
N LEU A 542 -45.52 4.50 8.94
CA LEU A 542 -44.63 5.42 9.65
C LEU A 542 -44.25 6.56 8.72
N VAL A 543 -44.55 7.79 9.09
CA VAL A 543 -44.10 9.00 8.40
C VAL A 543 -42.91 9.58 9.13
N VAL A 544 -41.76 9.59 8.48
CA VAL A 544 -40.58 10.32 8.97
C VAL A 544 -40.80 11.80 8.65
N GLN A 545 -41.03 12.63 9.67
CA GLN A 545 -41.43 14.03 9.47
C GLN A 545 -40.20 14.93 9.37
N GLU A 546 -39.53 15.17 10.49
CA GLU A 546 -38.44 16.13 10.59
C GLU A 546 -37.45 15.74 11.71
N ALA A 547 -36.21 16.17 11.58
CA ALA A 547 -35.21 16.06 12.64
C ALA A 547 -34.72 17.44 13.06
N HIS A 548 -34.22 17.55 14.30
CA HIS A 548 -33.70 18.79 14.85
C HIS A 548 -32.33 18.60 15.47
N ASP A 549 -31.54 19.67 15.41
CA ASP A 549 -30.22 19.79 16.04
C ASP A 549 -29.26 18.67 15.61
N LEU A 550 -29.26 18.31 14.32
CA LEU A 550 -28.33 17.33 13.78
C LEU A 550 -26.90 17.86 13.83
N MET A 551 -26.01 17.05 14.39
CA MET A 551 -24.59 17.35 14.50
C MET A 551 -23.81 16.50 13.50
N PRO A 552 -22.81 17.08 12.80
CA PRO A 552 -21.91 16.29 11.99
C PRO A 552 -21.11 15.32 12.89
N SER A 553 -20.79 14.17 12.33
CA SER A 553 -19.94 13.12 12.93
C SER A 553 -18.57 13.61 13.38
N ILE A 554 -18.02 14.63 12.69
CA ILE A 554 -16.74 15.27 13.00
C ILE A 554 -17.02 16.75 13.24
N PRO A 555 -16.62 17.32 14.38
CA PRO A 555 -16.70 18.76 14.62
C PRO A 555 -15.69 19.48 13.73
N THR A 556 -16.11 19.86 12.52
CA THR A 556 -15.38 20.79 11.65
C THR A 556 -15.56 22.23 12.14
N LEU A 557 -14.65 23.12 11.73
CA LEU A 557 -14.67 24.56 12.02
C LEU A 557 -16.11 25.09 12.00
N GLU A 558 -16.50 25.75 13.09
CA GLU A 558 -17.89 26.13 13.47
C GLU A 558 -18.74 26.85 12.39
N ARG A 559 -18.14 27.26 11.27
CA ARG A 559 -18.75 28.07 10.21
C ARG A 559 -19.61 27.30 9.20
N LEU A 560 -19.60 25.97 9.17
CA LEU A 560 -20.37 25.17 8.18
C LEU A 560 -21.08 23.96 8.80
N ARG A 561 -21.89 24.18 9.85
CA ARG A 561 -22.79 23.16 10.45
C ARG A 561 -23.90 22.68 9.51
N THR A 562 -23.57 22.22 8.31
CA THR A 562 -24.57 21.78 7.34
C THR A 562 -24.25 20.36 6.88
N VAL A 563 -25.06 19.41 7.35
CA VAL A 563 -25.07 18.01 6.89
C VAL A 563 -26.05 17.85 5.73
N ASN A 564 -25.97 16.75 4.99
CA ASN A 564 -26.94 16.34 3.98
C ASN A 564 -27.76 15.13 4.48
N PRO A 565 -28.67 15.32 5.44
CA PRO A 565 -29.22 14.23 6.21
C PRO A 565 -30.25 13.42 5.42
N TYR A 566 -30.18 12.10 5.56
CA TYR A 566 -31.26 11.17 5.23
C TYR A 566 -31.47 10.17 6.36
N CYS A 567 -32.64 9.52 6.35
CA CYS A 567 -33.05 8.58 7.38
C CYS A 567 -33.27 7.20 6.78
N GLU A 568 -32.71 6.18 7.42
CA GLU A 568 -33.01 4.77 7.19
C GLU A 568 -33.86 4.23 8.35
N VAL A 569 -34.99 3.63 8.04
CA VAL A 569 -35.89 2.98 9.02
C VAL A 569 -35.96 1.50 8.70
N THR A 570 -35.69 0.67 9.70
CA THR A 570 -35.69 -0.79 9.61
C THR A 570 -36.69 -1.36 10.61
N VAL A 571 -37.55 -2.27 10.14
CA VAL A 571 -38.49 -3.03 10.98
C VAL A 571 -38.50 -4.47 10.47
N GLY A 572 -38.06 -5.42 11.32
CA GLY A 572 -37.76 -6.79 10.88
C GLY A 572 -36.69 -6.78 9.78
N SER A 573 -36.94 -7.53 8.69
CA SER A 573 -36.04 -7.62 7.53
C SER A 573 -36.14 -6.46 6.53
N LEU A 574 -37.14 -5.57 6.67
CA LEU A 574 -37.36 -4.49 5.71
C LEU A 574 -36.70 -3.18 6.16
N THR A 575 -35.83 -2.63 5.30
CA THR A 575 -35.23 -1.29 5.45
C THR A 575 -35.73 -0.35 4.36
N LEU A 576 -36.26 0.82 4.74
CA LEU A 576 -36.68 1.90 3.83
C LEU A 576 -35.91 3.19 4.12
N LYS A 577 -35.75 4.06 3.11
CA LYS A 577 -34.94 5.29 3.24
C LYS A 577 -35.67 6.53 2.75
N THR A 578 -35.39 7.68 3.38
CA THR A 578 -35.78 9.00 2.85
C THR A 578 -34.77 9.50 1.82
N PRO A 579 -35.18 10.42 0.91
CA PRO A 579 -34.23 11.24 0.17
C PRO A 579 -33.40 12.12 1.13
N PHE A 580 -32.16 12.43 0.77
CA PHE A 580 -31.38 13.38 1.57
C PHE A 580 -31.86 14.82 1.34
N VAL A 581 -31.84 15.63 2.39
CA VAL A 581 -32.05 17.08 2.30
C VAL A 581 -30.69 17.76 2.25
N LYS A 582 -30.51 18.77 1.41
CA LYS A 582 -29.21 19.44 1.28
C LYS A 582 -28.99 20.43 2.41
N ARG A 583 -27.80 20.39 3.00
CA ARG A 583 -27.22 21.45 3.85
C ARG A 583 -28.15 21.95 4.96
N THR A 584 -28.65 21.05 5.80
CA THR A 584 -29.50 21.42 6.92
C THR A 584 -29.23 20.54 8.14
N ALA A 585 -29.21 21.16 9.32
CA ALA A 585 -29.25 20.44 10.59
C ALA A 585 -30.70 20.12 11.04
N ASN A 586 -31.69 20.68 10.34
CA ASN A 586 -33.11 20.52 10.62
C ASN A 586 -33.87 20.13 9.34
N PRO A 587 -33.74 18.88 8.87
CA PRO A 587 -34.41 18.41 7.67
C PRO A 587 -35.90 18.14 7.89
N GLU A 588 -36.69 18.39 6.85
CA GLU A 588 -38.08 17.95 6.74
C GLU A 588 -38.20 17.00 5.55
N TRP A 589 -38.71 15.79 5.77
CA TRP A 589 -38.92 14.76 4.75
C TRP A 589 -40.40 14.52 4.46
N ASN A 590 -41.21 14.35 5.50
CA ASN A 590 -42.63 13.99 5.41
C ASN A 590 -42.91 12.77 4.50
N ILE A 591 -42.04 11.75 4.54
CA ILE A 591 -42.12 10.56 3.69
C ILE A 591 -42.83 9.42 4.45
N PRO A 592 -43.95 8.87 3.92
CA PRO A 592 -44.58 7.68 4.48
C PRO A 592 -43.81 6.41 4.08
N MET A 593 -43.65 5.53 5.05
CA MET A 593 -43.01 4.22 4.94
C MET A 593 -43.98 3.15 5.48
N GLN A 594 -44.02 1.97 4.87
CA GLN A 594 -44.92 0.89 5.26
C GLN A 594 -44.13 -0.35 5.65
N PHE A 595 -44.49 -0.92 6.80
CA PHE A 595 -43.87 -2.13 7.34
C PHE A 595 -44.94 -3.12 7.80
N LEU A 596 -44.63 -4.42 7.74
CA LEU A 596 -45.45 -5.47 8.29
C LEU A 596 -44.96 -5.78 9.71
N LEU A 597 -45.91 -5.87 10.65
CA LEU A 597 -45.65 -6.19 12.04
C LEU A 597 -46.08 -7.62 12.33
N HIS A 598 -45.26 -8.35 13.07
CA HIS A 598 -45.52 -9.74 13.46
C HIS A 598 -45.80 -9.85 14.95
N ASN A 599 -45.19 -8.99 15.77
CA ASN A 599 -45.42 -8.93 17.22
C ASN A 599 -45.29 -7.50 17.74
N LEU A 600 -46.41 -6.83 18.02
CA LEU A 600 -46.41 -5.45 18.52
C LEU A 600 -45.66 -5.26 19.86
N ALA A 601 -45.49 -6.31 20.65
CA ALA A 601 -44.77 -6.25 21.93
C ALA A 601 -43.25 -6.25 21.75
N GLU A 602 -42.76 -6.98 20.74
CA GLU A 602 -41.34 -7.28 20.52
C GLU A 602 -40.74 -6.50 19.35
N ASP A 603 -41.52 -6.22 18.30
CA ASP A 603 -41.06 -5.56 17.08
C ASP A 603 -40.38 -4.22 17.41
N THR A 604 -39.14 -4.09 16.97
CA THR A 604 -38.32 -2.90 17.12
C THR A 604 -38.28 -2.09 15.84
N ILE A 605 -38.40 -0.77 15.98
CA ILE A 605 -38.13 0.19 14.92
C ILE A 605 -36.71 0.69 15.12
N CYS A 606 -35.84 0.36 14.18
CA CYS A 606 -34.45 0.84 14.14
C CYS A 606 -34.37 2.01 13.17
N ILE A 607 -33.90 3.16 13.65
CA ILE A 607 -33.80 4.41 12.92
C ILE A 607 -32.33 4.82 12.91
N ASN A 608 -31.78 5.04 11.71
CA ASN A 608 -30.42 5.53 11.51
C ASN A 608 -30.44 6.78 10.64
N LEU A 609 -29.86 7.87 11.12
CA LEU A 609 -29.63 9.08 10.35
C LEU A 609 -28.20 9.10 9.82
N TYR A 610 -28.08 9.49 8.55
CA TYR A 610 -26.80 9.55 7.86
C TYR A 610 -26.60 10.91 7.21
N ASP A 611 -25.35 11.40 7.22
CA ASP A 611 -24.90 12.51 6.37
C ASP A 611 -24.45 11.95 5.01
N ASN A 612 -25.23 12.25 3.96
CA ASN A 612 -24.90 11.80 2.61
C ASN A 612 -23.67 12.55 2.07
N LYS A 613 -22.57 11.81 1.90
CA LYS A 613 -21.35 12.29 1.27
C LYS A 613 -21.29 11.88 -0.20
N TYR A 614 -20.64 12.71 -1.01
CA TYR A 614 -20.54 12.45 -2.45
C TYR A 614 -19.34 11.54 -2.79
N PHE A 615 -18.22 11.70 -2.09
CA PHE A 615 -16.95 11.06 -2.45
C PHE A 615 -16.45 10.03 -1.43
N SER A 616 -16.93 10.09 -0.20
CA SER A 616 -16.56 9.19 0.89
C SER A 616 -17.81 8.47 1.42
N PRO A 617 -17.63 7.45 2.27
CA PRO A 617 -18.75 6.78 2.92
C PRO A 617 -19.64 7.75 3.70
N ASP A 618 -20.92 7.41 3.82
CA ASP A 618 -21.85 8.19 4.61
C ASP A 618 -21.56 8.04 6.09
N ASP A 619 -21.58 9.17 6.81
CA ASP A 619 -21.36 9.15 8.25
C ASP A 619 -22.69 8.94 8.95
N ASN A 620 -22.73 8.02 9.91
CA ASN A 620 -23.85 7.94 10.83
C ASN A 620 -23.82 9.16 11.76
N ILE A 621 -24.91 9.94 11.72
CA ILE A 621 -25.10 11.18 12.51
C ILE A 621 -26.22 11.01 13.54
N GLY A 622 -26.56 9.78 13.92
CA GLY A 622 -27.54 9.50 14.95
C GLY A 622 -28.26 8.18 14.71
N SER A 623 -28.47 7.43 15.78
CA SER A 623 -29.23 6.17 15.75
C SER A 623 -30.17 6.06 16.94
N ALA A 624 -31.30 5.39 16.75
CA ALA A 624 -32.21 4.97 17.79
C ALA A 624 -32.80 3.60 17.45
N SER A 625 -32.98 2.75 18.46
CA SER A 625 -33.74 1.51 18.34
C SER A 625 -34.80 1.53 19.42
N VAL A 626 -36.07 1.46 19.03
CA VAL A 626 -37.19 1.62 19.95
C VAL A 626 -38.22 0.52 19.69
N ARG A 627 -38.64 -0.17 20.76
CA ARG A 627 -39.74 -1.13 20.68
C ARG A 627 -41.04 -0.40 20.34
N LEU A 628 -41.84 -0.96 19.44
CA LEU A 628 -43.12 -0.38 19.05
C LEU A 628 -44.02 -0.16 20.27
N SER A 629 -44.09 -1.14 21.18
CA SER A 629 -44.85 -1.06 22.43
C SER A 629 -44.47 0.12 23.32
N ALA A 630 -43.23 0.63 23.24
CA ALA A 630 -42.75 1.74 24.06
C ALA A 630 -43.17 3.13 23.53
N ILE A 631 -43.59 3.21 22.26
CA ILE A 631 -44.00 4.47 21.62
C ILE A 631 -45.51 4.57 21.39
N LEU A 632 -46.28 3.56 21.79
CA LEU A 632 -47.74 3.62 21.72
C LEU A 632 -48.28 4.68 22.70
N PRO A 633 -49.38 5.37 22.35
CA PRO A 633 -49.97 6.42 23.19
C PRO A 633 -50.59 5.90 24.49
N CYS A 634 -50.79 4.59 24.61
CA CYS A 634 -51.30 3.92 25.80
C CYS A 634 -50.78 2.48 25.87
N SER A 635 -51.07 1.77 26.97
CA SER A 635 -50.73 0.35 27.13
C SER A 635 -51.25 -0.48 25.97
N LEU A 636 -50.48 -1.49 25.53
CA LEU A 636 -50.80 -2.34 24.39
C LEU A 636 -52.26 -2.86 24.42
N ASP A 637 -52.72 -3.35 25.57
CA ASP A 637 -54.10 -3.86 25.74
C ASP A 637 -55.17 -2.80 25.43
N LYS A 638 -54.95 -1.54 25.82
CA LYS A 638 -55.87 -0.44 25.52
C LYS A 638 -55.79 -0.04 24.06
N PHE A 639 -54.58 -0.03 23.50
CA PHE A 639 -54.35 0.34 22.10
C PHE A 639 -55.07 -0.63 21.14
N LEU A 640 -55.04 -1.93 21.44
CA LEU A 640 -55.72 -2.97 20.66
C LEU A 640 -57.25 -2.83 20.63
N THR A 641 -57.85 -2.16 21.62
CA THR A 641 -59.31 -1.96 21.71
C THR A 641 -59.81 -0.69 21.02
N GLN A 642 -58.91 0.17 20.55
CA GLN A 642 -59.25 1.48 19.98
C GLN A 642 -59.25 1.44 18.44
N PRO A 643 -60.04 2.30 17.77
CA PRO A 643 -59.96 2.44 16.33
C PRO A 643 -58.56 2.93 15.92
N PRO A 644 -58.03 2.49 14.74
CA PRO A 644 -56.73 2.92 14.24
C PRO A 644 -56.61 4.44 14.19
N THR A 645 -55.81 5.00 15.10
CA THR A 645 -55.61 6.45 15.21
C THR A 645 -54.14 6.75 15.06
N ALA A 646 -53.82 7.73 14.22
CA ALA A 646 -52.44 8.15 14.04
C ALA A 646 -51.95 8.91 15.28
N PHE A 647 -50.72 8.64 15.70
CA PHE A 647 -50.07 9.33 16.81
C PHE A 647 -48.68 9.81 16.39
N THR A 648 -48.19 10.86 17.05
CA THR A 648 -46.86 11.45 16.79
C THR A 648 -45.97 11.22 18.00
N GLN A 649 -44.71 10.87 17.74
CA GLN A 649 -43.71 10.64 18.77
C GLN A 649 -42.42 11.36 18.40
N THR A 650 -41.78 11.98 19.39
CA THR A 650 -40.40 12.46 19.28
C THR A 650 -39.47 11.36 19.80
N ILE A 651 -38.53 10.95 18.96
CA ILE A 651 -37.49 9.97 19.25
C ILE A 651 -36.19 10.73 19.48
N HIS A 652 -35.56 10.52 20.63
CA HIS A 652 -34.23 11.04 20.91
C HIS A 652 -33.17 10.06 20.42
N LEU A 653 -32.22 10.56 19.65
CA LEU A 653 -31.12 9.78 19.10
C LEU A 653 -29.97 9.70 20.09
N ASN A 654 -29.10 8.71 19.90
CA ASN A 654 -27.93 8.46 20.74
C ASN A 654 -26.93 9.63 20.85
N ASN A 655 -26.98 10.59 19.93
CA ASN A 655 -26.12 11.77 19.89
C ASN A 655 -26.79 13.06 20.40
N GLY A 656 -28.00 12.96 20.97
CA GLY A 656 -28.73 14.10 21.53
C GLY A 656 -29.64 14.84 20.55
N SER A 657 -29.56 14.55 19.25
CA SER A 657 -30.51 15.06 18.26
C SER A 657 -31.90 14.43 18.44
N SER A 658 -32.93 15.04 17.86
CA SER A 658 -34.30 14.53 17.93
C SER A 658 -34.91 14.33 16.56
N LEU A 659 -35.78 13.32 16.44
CA LEU A 659 -36.52 12.98 15.23
C LEU A 659 -38.01 12.86 15.55
N MET A 660 -38.86 13.53 14.78
CA MET A 660 -40.30 13.39 14.86
C MET A 660 -40.81 12.36 13.85
N ILE A 661 -41.58 11.40 14.35
CA ILE A 661 -42.26 10.38 13.55
C ILE A 661 -43.76 10.42 13.81
N LYS A 662 -44.56 10.13 12.79
CA LYS A 662 -46.00 9.91 12.90
C LYS A 662 -46.34 8.49 12.50
N CYS A 663 -46.99 7.75 13.38
CA CYS A 663 -47.28 6.34 13.21
C CYS A 663 -48.79 6.10 13.14
N LEU A 664 -49.20 5.17 12.29
CA LEU A 664 -50.55 4.61 12.23
C LEU A 664 -50.42 3.09 12.10
N VAL A 665 -51.02 2.35 13.04
CA VAL A 665 -51.04 0.89 13.04
C VAL A 665 -52.40 0.41 12.59
N GLN A 666 -52.46 -0.41 11.54
CA GLN A 666 -53.69 -0.99 10.99
C GLN A 666 -53.65 -2.50 11.15
N PHE A 667 -54.55 -3.06 11.97
CA PHE A 667 -54.66 -4.51 12.17
C PHE A 667 -55.26 -5.19 10.93
N PHE A 668 -54.86 -6.44 10.68
CA PHE A 668 -55.38 -7.25 9.57
C PHE A 668 -56.68 -7.97 9.91
#